data_AF-A0A127K695-F1
#
_entry.id   AF-A0A127K695-F1
#
_cell.length_a   1.000
_cell.length_b   1.000
_cell.length_c   1.000
_cell.angle_alpha   90.00
_cell.angle_beta   90.00
_cell.angle_gamma   90.00
#
_symmetry.space_group_name_H-M   'P 1'
#
loop_
_entity.id
_entity.type
_entity.pdbx_description
1 polymer ?
#
loop_
_entity_poly.entity_id
_entity_poly.type
_entity_poly.pdbx_seq_one_letter_code
_entity_poly.pdbx_strand_id
1 'polypeptide(L)'
;MKGSALISTGWGLLALCGLTGLVVFALRHPFGVVAGCVIAIGVVALMSARRDAWLFCVPALAPVVDLAGWSGAIHLTESDALVMSALLVGSVQSMAPMRLARADIKGGRPWRFGPLQLGVVALLGLSFLVSTQWTAVAEAAGDAALWMGYGTALNGPRLAKGFLWAVLLLPLLAQALRDRPQTATQTLVFGLVAGAVLVSLAAVWERWAFTGLSDFASDYRTTALFWEMNVGGATLDGWLALTVPVALWWVLGERDARRLAIGAGVLAVLAYASFTTFSRGLYLGLAVGVAVLLLAMLRRGAWRVSLPAVLVWAGFAAACIWLLGGVFQAGGFRGLAAMLGLALAVFGVAPVFALASGGALGAALLLALGGTVASAIAIVLVPKGVYLAYAFNAVALGWALFAHLPVRLERVAVGLVLGLLGWLAANAVLVSHHWAESGGLLPALLCALFVLLPLAWVRLQPARCWRPTVHGWVLVSLCLGAMALTVVSLNTYYAAQRMERAAADLEGRFAHWSYAASLPSAQGAQWLGVGVGQFAEAYFWHAPQEVFPGSHTLGFDAGNPYLKLGAPRHVLGFGELYRVSQRVSPGLASPLQLAVRLRAPEQDARLAVEVCRKHLLYDGGCTTAGIRVPQGSAWNTYQLMLPPGRLGVPAAGLPRLTVFSIANDSRALLEVDELSLIDARGREQLGNGHFEQGADYWFFSSDRHHLPWHAKNLWLHFFVEQGWLGLVAFSLLCVAAASRLTLGRASAHPLAPPLLAGLTAFFIVGAFDSLVDAPRLAMLAYLLMFAALGLQSGGAAARAP
;
A
#
# COMPACT_ATOMS: atom_id res chain seq x y z
N MET A 1 -2.86 20.59 -43.01
CA MET A 1 -2.90 21.86 -42.25
C MET A 1 -4.01 21.93 -41.20
N LYS A 2 -5.28 21.62 -41.51
CA LYS A 2 -6.37 21.65 -40.51
C LYS A 2 -6.16 20.70 -39.31
N GLY A 3 -5.66 19.48 -39.54
CA GLY A 3 -5.41 18.50 -38.47
C GLY A 3 -4.24 18.82 -37.53
N SER A 4 -3.20 19.51 -38.00
CA SER A 4 -2.05 19.90 -37.17
C SER A 4 -2.38 21.07 -36.25
N ALA A 5 -3.20 22.03 -36.73
CA ALA A 5 -3.69 23.13 -35.92
C ALA A 5 -4.56 22.64 -34.76
N LEU A 6 -5.53 21.75 -35.02
CA LEU A 6 -6.43 21.19 -34.00
C LEU A 6 -5.66 20.44 -32.88
N ILE A 7 -4.64 19.66 -33.25
CA ILE A 7 -3.79 18.94 -32.28
C ILE A 7 -2.98 19.94 -31.43
N SER A 8 -2.41 20.97 -32.04
CA SER A 8 -1.68 22.02 -31.31
C SER A 8 -2.58 22.77 -30.34
N THR A 9 -3.83 23.08 -30.75
CA THR A 9 -4.82 23.71 -29.87
C THR A 9 -5.17 22.81 -28.69
N GLY A 10 -5.36 21.51 -28.91
CA GLY A 10 -5.63 20.55 -27.83
C GLY A 10 -4.51 20.49 -26.78
N TRP A 11 -3.25 20.48 -27.21
CA TRP A 11 -2.11 20.56 -26.28
C TRP A 11 -2.03 21.91 -25.56
N GLY A 12 -2.30 23.01 -26.25
CA GLY A 12 -2.35 24.34 -25.64
C GLY A 12 -3.40 24.43 -24.52
N LEU A 13 -4.58 23.83 -24.73
CA LEU A 13 -5.63 23.77 -23.71
C LEU A 13 -5.21 22.93 -22.49
N LEU A 14 -4.63 21.75 -22.69
CA LEU A 14 -4.13 20.93 -21.57
C LEU A 14 -3.01 21.62 -20.81
N ALA A 15 -2.11 22.31 -21.51
CA ALA A 15 -1.06 23.11 -20.88
C ALA A 15 -1.64 24.24 -20.03
N LEU A 16 -2.64 24.96 -20.56
CA LEU A 16 -3.34 26.02 -19.84
C LEU A 16 -4.05 25.48 -18.60
N CYS A 17 -4.76 24.35 -18.70
CA CYS A 17 -5.38 23.69 -17.55
C CYS A 17 -4.37 23.31 -16.46
N GLY A 18 -3.20 22.77 -16.85
CA GLY A 18 -2.13 22.47 -15.91
C GLY A 18 -1.57 23.73 -15.23
N LEU A 19 -1.36 24.80 -15.98
CA LEU A 19 -0.86 26.07 -15.46
C LEU A 19 -1.86 26.73 -14.49
N THR A 20 -3.14 26.84 -14.89
CA THR A 20 -4.17 27.45 -14.04
C THR A 20 -4.37 26.66 -12.76
N GLY A 21 -4.39 25.33 -12.84
CA GLY A 21 -4.45 24.46 -11.67
C GLY A 21 -3.28 24.68 -10.71
N LEU A 22 -2.04 24.77 -11.21
CA LEU A 22 -0.86 25.05 -10.38
C LEU A 22 -0.89 26.43 -9.72
N VAL A 23 -1.40 27.45 -10.42
CA VAL A 23 -1.57 28.79 -9.84
C VAL A 23 -2.59 28.75 -8.71
N VAL A 24 -3.74 28.09 -8.91
CA VAL A 24 -4.75 27.92 -7.85
C VAL A 24 -4.19 27.15 -6.66
N PHE A 25 -3.47 26.05 -6.91
CA PHE A 25 -2.78 25.28 -5.88
C PHE A 25 -1.82 26.15 -5.06
N ALA A 26 -0.97 26.93 -5.72
CA ALA A 26 0.00 27.77 -5.04
C ALA A 26 -0.69 28.85 -4.18
N LEU A 27 -1.72 29.51 -4.72
CA LEU A 27 -2.44 30.57 -4.03
C LEU A 27 -3.26 30.09 -2.82
N ARG A 28 -3.72 28.83 -2.84
CA ARG A 28 -4.60 28.24 -1.81
C ARG A 28 -3.89 27.26 -0.88
N HIS A 29 -2.56 27.14 -0.97
CA HIS A 29 -1.83 26.18 -0.15
C HIS A 29 -1.88 26.60 1.34
N PRO A 30 -2.25 25.72 2.29
CA PRO A 30 -2.42 26.09 3.70
C PRO A 30 -1.15 26.60 4.38
N PHE A 31 0.03 26.19 3.91
CA PHE A 31 1.32 26.75 4.37
C PHE A 31 1.67 28.12 3.75
N GLY A 32 0.75 28.73 3.02
CA GLY A 32 0.90 30.01 2.35
C GLY A 32 1.46 29.91 0.93
N VAL A 33 1.34 31.03 0.21
CA VAL A 33 1.64 31.14 -1.23
C VAL A 33 3.08 30.77 -1.58
N VAL A 34 4.04 31.15 -0.73
CA VAL A 34 5.46 30.86 -0.96
C VAL A 34 5.72 29.35 -0.95
N ALA A 35 5.19 28.63 0.04
CA ALA A 35 5.32 27.18 0.12
C ALA A 35 4.66 26.50 -1.08
N GLY A 36 3.44 26.93 -1.43
CA GLY A 36 2.72 26.45 -2.62
C GLY A 36 3.51 26.66 -3.92
N CYS A 37 4.09 27.85 -4.12
CA CYS A 37 4.95 28.15 -5.27
C CYS A 37 6.22 27.28 -5.29
N VAL A 38 6.89 27.09 -4.16
CA VAL A 38 8.09 26.23 -4.07
C VAL A 38 7.76 24.80 -4.46
N ILE A 39 6.65 24.24 -3.96
CA ILE A 39 6.19 22.89 -4.31
C ILE A 39 5.86 22.82 -5.81
N ALA A 40 5.07 23.76 -6.33
CA ALA A 40 4.67 23.82 -7.74
C ALA A 40 5.87 23.90 -8.68
N ILE A 41 6.84 24.78 -8.39
CA ILE A 41 8.08 24.91 -9.18
C ILE A 41 8.91 23.63 -9.08
N GLY A 42 9.02 23.03 -7.90
CA GLY A 42 9.73 21.78 -7.67
C GLY A 42 9.19 20.63 -8.53
N VAL A 43 7.87 20.43 -8.54
CA VAL A 43 7.24 19.39 -9.37
C VAL A 43 7.35 19.70 -10.87
N VAL A 44 7.23 20.96 -11.29
CA VAL A 44 7.45 21.38 -12.69
C VAL A 44 8.88 21.11 -13.14
N ALA A 45 9.87 21.42 -12.29
CA ALA A 45 11.28 21.14 -12.57
C ALA A 45 11.53 19.63 -12.72
N LEU A 46 10.93 18.81 -11.84
CA LEU A 46 11.01 17.36 -11.93
C LEU A 46 10.40 16.82 -13.23
N MET A 47 9.23 17.32 -13.63
CA MET A 47 8.58 16.93 -14.89
C MET A 47 9.36 17.38 -16.13
N SER A 48 10.14 18.47 -16.00
CA SER A 48 10.95 19.02 -17.08
C SER A 48 12.25 18.26 -17.33
N ALA A 49 12.66 17.37 -16.42
CA ALA A 49 13.93 16.64 -16.51
C ALA A 49 14.05 15.76 -17.76
N ARG A 50 12.93 15.20 -18.26
CA ARG A 50 12.87 14.40 -19.49
C ARG A 50 11.45 14.37 -20.04
N ARG A 51 11.30 14.09 -21.35
CA ARG A 51 10.02 14.18 -22.06
C ARG A 51 8.87 13.31 -21.50
N ASP A 52 9.20 12.19 -20.88
CA ASP A 52 8.21 11.30 -20.25
C ASP A 52 8.45 11.15 -18.75
N ALA A 53 9.03 12.18 -18.10
CA ALA A 53 9.33 12.13 -16.67
C ALA A 53 8.10 11.78 -15.84
N TRP A 54 6.93 12.27 -16.27
CA TRP A 54 5.66 12.04 -15.60
C TRP A 54 5.27 10.55 -15.50
N LEU A 55 5.60 9.71 -16.48
CA LEU A 55 5.33 8.26 -16.41
C LEU A 55 6.07 7.58 -15.25
N PHE A 56 7.18 8.16 -14.82
CA PHE A 56 7.90 7.73 -13.62
C PHE A 56 7.41 8.47 -12.40
N CYS A 57 7.40 9.81 -12.45
CA CYS A 57 7.23 10.66 -11.28
C CYS A 57 5.80 10.61 -10.73
N VAL A 58 4.77 10.54 -11.58
CA VAL A 58 3.37 10.47 -11.12
C VAL A 58 3.14 9.17 -10.34
N PRO A 59 3.38 7.96 -10.89
CA PRO A 59 3.23 6.73 -10.10
C PRO A 59 4.23 6.61 -8.95
N ALA A 60 5.43 7.18 -9.04
CA ALA A 60 6.42 7.07 -7.97
C ALA A 60 6.07 7.94 -6.75
N LEU A 61 5.66 9.19 -6.97
CA LEU A 61 5.51 10.19 -5.91
C LEU A 61 4.08 10.35 -5.41
N ALA A 62 3.06 10.03 -6.22
CA ALA A 62 1.66 10.12 -5.80
C ALA A 62 1.36 9.47 -4.43
N PRO A 63 1.89 8.28 -4.04
CA PRO A 63 1.54 7.67 -2.77
C PRO A 63 2.22 8.32 -1.54
N VAL A 64 3.15 9.25 -1.73
CA VAL A 64 4.00 9.80 -0.64
C VAL A 64 4.10 11.32 -0.60
N VAL A 65 3.61 12.03 -1.63
CA VAL A 65 3.83 13.48 -1.76
C VAL A 65 2.85 14.32 -0.92
N ASP A 66 1.67 13.79 -0.59
CA ASP A 66 0.61 14.59 0.04
C ASP A 66 0.92 14.95 1.49
N LEU A 67 0.67 16.22 1.83
CA LEU A 67 0.86 16.79 3.16
C LEU A 67 -0.46 17.01 3.89
N ALA A 68 -1.58 16.45 3.41
CA ALA A 68 -2.91 16.65 3.97
C ALA A 68 -2.99 16.43 5.49
N GLY A 69 -2.25 15.44 6.02
CA GLY A 69 -2.17 15.18 7.46
C GLY A 69 -1.44 16.26 8.28
N TRP A 70 -0.85 17.27 7.65
CA TRP A 70 -0.23 18.46 8.26
C TRP A 70 -0.92 19.75 7.82
N SER A 71 -1.32 19.83 6.56
CA SER A 71 -1.91 21.03 5.96
C SER A 71 -3.43 21.11 6.11
N GLY A 72 -4.12 20.00 6.42
CA GLY A 72 -5.58 19.92 6.42
C GLY A 72 -6.21 19.89 5.01
N ALA A 73 -5.42 20.15 3.96
CA ALA A 73 -5.92 20.18 2.59
C ALA A 73 -6.18 18.77 2.05
N ILE A 74 -7.46 18.42 1.92
CA ILE A 74 -7.92 17.12 1.39
C ILE A 74 -8.51 17.22 -0.03
N HIS A 75 -8.94 18.42 -0.43
CA HIS A 75 -9.63 18.68 -1.70
C HIS A 75 -8.65 18.95 -2.85
N LEU A 76 -7.64 19.77 -2.60
CA LEU A 76 -6.56 20.11 -3.53
C LEU A 76 -5.21 19.82 -2.85
N THR A 77 -4.53 18.76 -3.28
CA THR A 77 -3.33 18.21 -2.63
C THR A 77 -2.09 18.27 -3.51
N GLU A 78 -0.94 17.94 -2.96
CA GLU A 78 0.35 17.94 -3.66
C GLU A 78 0.39 16.93 -4.81
N SER A 79 -0.36 15.82 -4.71
CA SER A 79 -0.55 14.89 -5.83
C SER A 79 -1.35 15.49 -6.98
N ASP A 80 -2.27 16.41 -6.72
CA ASP A 80 -2.94 17.15 -7.80
C ASP A 80 -1.95 18.08 -8.49
N ALA A 81 -1.11 18.80 -7.74
CA ALA A 81 -0.03 19.62 -8.30
C ALA A 81 0.95 18.77 -9.14
N LEU A 82 1.26 17.55 -8.69
CA LEU A 82 2.07 16.59 -9.43
C LEU A 82 1.43 16.24 -10.79
N VAL A 83 0.12 15.97 -10.84
CA VAL A 83 -0.60 15.71 -12.10
C VAL A 83 -0.70 16.96 -12.97
N MET A 84 -1.04 18.11 -12.40
CA MET A 84 -1.14 19.38 -13.13
C MET A 84 0.20 19.79 -13.76
N SER A 85 1.31 19.53 -13.08
CA SER A 85 2.66 19.74 -13.63
C SER A 85 2.97 18.79 -14.80
N ALA A 86 2.49 17.54 -14.74
CA ALA A 86 2.60 16.60 -15.86
C ALA A 86 1.77 17.07 -17.07
N LEU A 87 0.56 17.60 -16.84
CA LEU A 87 -0.28 18.18 -17.88
C LEU A 87 0.39 19.39 -18.53
N LEU A 88 0.91 20.33 -17.73
CA LEU A 88 1.61 21.52 -18.21
C LEU A 88 2.84 21.14 -19.04
N VAL A 89 3.80 20.47 -18.41
CA VAL A 89 5.11 20.21 -19.00
C VAL A 89 4.99 19.22 -20.16
N GLY A 90 4.22 18.15 -19.97
CA GLY A 90 3.99 17.14 -21.00
C GLY A 90 3.36 17.77 -22.24
N SER A 91 2.32 18.58 -22.09
CA SER A 91 1.65 19.21 -23.23
C SER A 91 2.55 20.21 -23.96
N VAL A 92 3.35 21.00 -23.22
CA VAL A 92 4.34 21.91 -23.81
C VAL A 92 5.39 21.15 -24.62
N GLN A 93 5.95 20.08 -24.06
CA GLN A 93 6.92 19.24 -24.77
C GLN A 93 6.32 18.53 -25.98
N SER A 94 5.01 18.27 -25.96
CA SER A 94 4.25 17.65 -27.05
C SER A 94 3.96 18.59 -28.21
N MET A 95 3.89 19.90 -27.98
CA MET A 95 3.78 20.91 -29.03
C MET A 95 5.10 21.09 -29.80
N ALA A 96 6.24 20.83 -29.16
CA ALA A 96 7.55 20.95 -29.82
C ALA A 96 7.74 19.86 -30.91
N PRO A 97 8.06 20.24 -32.16
CA PRO A 97 8.21 19.29 -33.26
C PRO A 97 9.30 18.27 -32.95
N MET A 98 8.92 16.99 -33.01
CA MET A 98 9.84 15.89 -32.81
C MET A 98 10.70 15.73 -34.08
N ARG A 99 12.00 16.05 -34.00
CA ARG A 99 12.98 15.62 -35.01
C ARG A 99 13.28 14.13 -34.81
N LEU A 100 12.32 13.26 -35.08
CA LEU A 100 12.60 11.83 -35.18
C LEU A 100 12.73 11.47 -36.66
N ALA A 101 13.92 10.98 -37.02
CA ALA A 101 14.13 10.24 -38.25
C ALA A 101 13.01 9.21 -38.34
N ARG A 102 12.24 9.23 -39.43
CA ARG A 102 11.27 8.18 -39.76
C ARG A 102 12.04 6.86 -39.91
N ALA A 103 12.35 6.20 -38.81
CA ALA A 103 12.66 4.80 -38.83
C ALA A 103 11.35 4.13 -39.23
N ASP A 104 11.38 3.52 -40.41
CA ASP A 104 10.27 2.86 -41.07
C ASP A 104 9.82 1.66 -40.23
N ILE A 105 9.01 1.90 -39.17
CA ILE A 105 8.42 0.83 -38.37
C ILE A 105 7.34 0.19 -39.23
N LYS A 106 7.70 -0.84 -40.00
CA LYS A 106 6.81 -1.74 -40.75
C LYS A 106 5.91 -2.61 -39.84
N GLY A 107 5.60 -2.15 -38.62
CA GLY A 107 4.72 -2.80 -37.66
C GLY A 107 3.61 -1.84 -37.20
N GLY A 108 2.40 -2.35 -37.01
CA GLY A 108 1.23 -1.54 -36.61
C GLY A 108 1.46 -0.65 -35.39
N ARG A 109 0.65 0.40 -35.25
CA ARG A 109 0.77 1.38 -34.15
C ARG A 109 0.70 0.68 -32.78
N PRO A 110 1.71 0.80 -31.91
CA PRO A 110 1.79 0.07 -30.63
C PRO A 110 0.70 0.48 -29.63
N TRP A 111 -0.03 1.58 -29.88
CA TRP A 111 -1.15 2.02 -29.06
C TRP A 111 -2.27 2.64 -29.91
N ARG A 112 -3.52 2.21 -29.69
CA ARG A 112 -4.72 2.73 -30.36
C ARG A 112 -5.93 2.70 -29.42
N PHE A 113 -6.61 3.85 -29.35
CA PHE A 113 -7.97 3.96 -28.83
C PHE A 113 -8.95 3.95 -30.01
N GLY A 114 -9.80 2.94 -30.10
CA GLY A 114 -10.91 2.83 -31.03
C GLY A 114 -12.20 3.43 -30.46
N PRO A 115 -13.25 3.55 -31.28
CA PRO A 115 -14.53 4.14 -30.88
C PRO A 115 -15.18 3.41 -29.71
N LEU A 116 -15.09 2.08 -29.65
CA LEU A 116 -15.62 1.29 -28.52
C LEU A 116 -14.94 1.66 -27.20
N GLN A 117 -13.62 1.85 -27.22
CA GLN A 117 -12.83 2.18 -26.01
C GLN A 117 -13.13 3.59 -25.54
N LEU A 118 -13.25 4.54 -26.48
CA LEU A 118 -13.73 5.89 -26.19
C LEU A 118 -15.15 5.87 -25.63
N GLY A 119 -16.05 5.06 -26.21
CA GLY A 119 -17.43 4.92 -25.75
C GLY A 119 -17.54 4.42 -24.31
N VAL A 120 -16.74 3.41 -23.93
CA VAL A 120 -16.73 2.89 -22.55
C VAL A 120 -16.18 3.92 -21.56
N VAL A 121 -15.10 4.63 -21.90
CA VAL A 121 -14.56 5.71 -21.06
C VAL A 121 -15.54 6.87 -20.96
N ALA A 122 -16.16 7.26 -22.08
CA ALA A 122 -17.15 8.34 -22.13
C ALA A 122 -18.41 8.00 -21.34
N LEU A 123 -18.89 6.75 -21.38
CA LEU A 123 -20.04 6.31 -20.59
C LEU A 123 -19.79 6.47 -19.09
N LEU A 124 -18.61 6.05 -18.61
CA LEU A 124 -18.23 6.28 -17.21
C LEU A 124 -18.06 7.78 -16.91
N GLY A 125 -17.48 8.54 -17.85
CA GLY A 125 -17.36 10.00 -17.71
C GLY A 125 -18.71 10.72 -17.63
N LEU A 126 -19.71 10.28 -18.39
CA LEU A 126 -21.08 10.78 -18.30
C LEU A 126 -21.70 10.46 -16.93
N SER A 127 -21.42 9.30 -16.37
CA SER A 127 -21.84 8.95 -15.00
C SER A 127 -21.28 9.93 -13.97
N PHE A 128 -19.97 10.21 -14.01
CA PHE A 128 -19.37 11.23 -13.15
C PHE A 128 -19.93 12.63 -13.40
N LEU A 129 -20.17 13.00 -14.66
CA LEU A 129 -20.72 14.29 -15.03
C LEU A 129 -22.10 14.51 -14.39
N VAL A 130 -22.98 13.50 -14.45
CA VAL A 130 -24.36 13.60 -13.98
C VAL A 130 -24.49 13.42 -12.47
N SER A 131 -23.74 12.48 -11.87
CA SER A 131 -23.88 12.14 -10.45
C SER A 131 -23.06 13.03 -9.50
N THR A 132 -22.16 13.88 -10.01
CA THR A 132 -21.34 14.75 -9.16
C THR A 132 -21.94 16.15 -9.04
N GLN A 133 -21.96 16.72 -7.83
CA GLN A 133 -22.42 18.08 -7.56
C GLN A 133 -21.34 19.12 -7.94
N TRP A 134 -21.19 19.39 -9.24
CA TRP A 134 -20.13 20.29 -9.75
C TRP A 134 -20.28 21.76 -9.34
N THR A 135 -21.50 22.21 -9.02
CA THR A 135 -21.76 23.60 -8.59
C THR A 135 -20.97 23.96 -7.33
N ALA A 136 -20.73 22.98 -6.45
CA ALA A 136 -19.95 23.13 -5.23
C ALA A 136 -18.52 23.64 -5.49
N VAL A 137 -17.93 23.38 -6.66
CA VAL A 137 -16.58 23.88 -7.01
C VAL A 137 -16.56 25.40 -7.12
N ALA A 138 -17.60 25.99 -7.72
CA ALA A 138 -17.71 27.45 -7.85
C ALA A 138 -18.10 28.08 -6.51
N GLU A 139 -19.02 27.45 -5.77
CA GLU A 139 -19.47 27.91 -4.46
C GLU A 139 -18.35 27.92 -3.42
N ALA A 140 -17.44 26.94 -3.48
CA ALA A 140 -16.28 26.84 -2.59
C ALA A 140 -15.31 28.03 -2.68
N ALA A 141 -15.40 28.87 -3.71
CA ALA A 141 -14.62 30.11 -3.76
C ALA A 141 -15.11 31.16 -2.75
N GLY A 142 -16.40 31.13 -2.37
CA GLY A 142 -17.02 32.08 -1.44
C GLY A 142 -17.41 31.48 -0.08
N ASP A 143 -17.43 30.16 0.06
CA ASP A 143 -17.82 29.47 1.29
C ASP A 143 -16.67 28.59 1.83
N ALA A 144 -16.06 29.03 2.93
CA ALA A 144 -15.01 28.29 3.61
C ALA A 144 -15.50 26.98 4.24
N ALA A 145 -16.77 26.87 4.61
CA ALA A 145 -17.33 25.67 5.24
C ALA A 145 -17.35 24.47 4.28
N LEU A 146 -17.46 24.69 2.97
CA LEU A 146 -17.41 23.63 1.96
C LEU A 146 -16.07 22.88 1.94
N TRP A 147 -15.00 23.49 2.44
CA TRP A 147 -13.67 22.87 2.52
C TRP A 147 -13.51 21.94 3.73
N MET A 148 -14.50 21.88 4.63
CA MET A 148 -14.46 21.07 5.85
C MET A 148 -14.87 19.62 5.58
N GLY A 149 -13.98 18.67 5.86
CA GLY A 149 -14.33 17.25 5.96
C GLY A 149 -14.91 16.62 4.69
N TYR A 150 -15.58 15.46 4.85
CA TYR A 150 -16.25 14.74 3.75
C TYR A 150 -17.76 14.96 3.70
N GLY A 151 -18.34 15.65 4.68
CA GLY A 151 -19.78 15.89 4.79
C GLY A 151 -20.29 17.05 3.93
N THR A 152 -19.50 17.54 2.97
CA THR A 152 -19.85 18.68 2.12
C THR A 152 -20.05 18.23 0.66
N ALA A 153 -20.77 19.04 -0.10
CA ALA A 153 -20.95 18.83 -1.55
C ALA A 153 -19.61 18.78 -2.31
N LEU A 154 -18.56 19.44 -1.80
CA LEU A 154 -17.23 19.49 -2.41
C LEU A 154 -16.49 18.13 -2.37
N ASN A 155 -16.92 17.21 -1.50
CA ASN A 155 -16.40 15.85 -1.46
C ASN A 155 -16.66 15.10 -2.78
N GLY A 156 -17.74 15.40 -3.51
CA GLY A 156 -18.03 14.78 -4.80
C GLY A 156 -16.97 15.08 -5.87
N PRO A 157 -16.70 16.37 -6.18
CA PRO A 157 -15.59 16.75 -7.04
C PRO A 157 -14.23 16.21 -6.56
N ARG A 158 -13.99 16.13 -5.23
CA ARG A 158 -12.78 15.52 -4.68
C ARG A 158 -12.61 14.07 -5.12
N LEU A 159 -13.67 13.26 -5.09
CA LEU A 159 -13.62 11.86 -5.54
C LEU A 159 -13.53 11.77 -7.07
N ALA A 160 -14.34 12.56 -7.78
CA ALA A 160 -14.39 12.55 -9.23
C ALA A 160 -13.05 12.94 -9.89
N LYS A 161 -12.22 13.74 -9.23
CA LYS A 161 -10.91 14.16 -9.75
C LYS A 161 -9.99 12.98 -10.08
N GLY A 162 -10.09 11.85 -9.37
CA GLY A 162 -9.29 10.66 -9.67
C GLY A 162 -9.51 10.15 -11.10
N PHE A 163 -10.77 10.05 -11.52
CA PHE A 163 -11.13 9.71 -12.90
C PHE A 163 -10.74 10.82 -13.89
N LEU A 164 -11.05 12.08 -13.56
CA LEU A 164 -10.73 13.22 -14.43
C LEU A 164 -9.23 13.34 -14.72
N TRP A 165 -8.37 13.16 -13.71
CA TRP A 165 -6.93 13.16 -13.87
C TRP A 165 -6.45 12.05 -14.81
N ALA A 166 -6.98 10.84 -14.68
CA ALA A 166 -6.65 9.76 -15.59
C ALA A 166 -7.07 10.06 -17.04
N VAL A 167 -8.23 10.71 -17.24
CA VAL A 167 -8.70 11.12 -18.57
C VAL A 167 -7.82 12.24 -19.15
N LEU A 168 -7.45 13.23 -18.36
CA LEU A 168 -6.58 14.33 -18.80
C LEU A 168 -5.14 13.87 -19.10
N LEU A 169 -4.65 12.83 -18.41
CA LEU A 169 -3.36 12.20 -18.70
C LEU A 169 -3.40 11.26 -19.92
N LEU A 170 -4.59 10.85 -20.39
CA LEU A 170 -4.73 9.89 -21.48
C LEU A 170 -4.06 10.33 -22.79
N PRO A 171 -4.17 11.60 -23.26
CA PRO A 171 -3.45 12.06 -24.45
C PRO A 171 -1.93 11.97 -24.31
N LEU A 172 -1.39 12.28 -23.13
CA LEU A 172 0.05 12.18 -22.84
C LEU A 172 0.49 10.71 -22.84
N LEU A 173 -0.28 9.81 -22.23
CA LEU A 173 -0.03 8.37 -22.24
C LEU A 173 -0.03 7.83 -23.68
N ALA A 174 -1.05 8.22 -24.45
CA ALA A 174 -1.22 7.83 -25.84
C ALA A 174 0.00 8.23 -26.69
N GLN A 175 0.48 9.45 -26.51
CA GLN A 175 1.62 9.97 -27.24
C GLN A 175 2.92 9.26 -26.84
N ALA A 176 3.19 9.13 -25.53
CA ALA A 176 4.41 8.48 -25.05
C ALA A 176 4.52 7.02 -25.56
N LEU A 177 3.41 6.27 -25.51
CA LEU A 177 3.36 4.88 -26.00
C LEU A 177 3.39 4.75 -27.52
N ARG A 178 2.99 5.79 -28.28
CA ARG A 178 3.11 5.80 -29.75
C ARG A 178 4.51 6.17 -30.21
N ASP A 179 5.09 7.19 -29.60
CA ASP A 179 6.34 7.79 -30.07
C ASP A 179 7.55 6.99 -29.57
N ARG A 180 7.53 6.51 -28.32
CA ARG A 180 8.63 5.79 -27.67
C ARG A 180 8.13 4.59 -26.85
N PRO A 181 7.49 3.59 -27.48
CA PRO A 181 6.78 2.50 -26.79
C PRO A 181 7.63 1.75 -25.76
N GLN A 182 8.87 1.40 -26.10
CA GLN A 182 9.77 0.66 -25.20
C GLN A 182 10.18 1.51 -23.99
N THR A 183 10.66 2.73 -24.23
CA THR A 183 11.09 3.65 -23.16
C THR A 183 9.93 4.07 -22.27
N ALA A 184 8.76 4.38 -22.84
CA ALA A 184 7.56 4.73 -22.09
C ALA A 184 7.09 3.56 -21.21
N THR A 185 7.07 2.34 -21.75
CA THR A 185 6.75 1.11 -21.01
C THR A 185 7.70 0.90 -19.83
N GLN A 186 9.02 0.98 -20.06
CA GLN A 186 10.02 0.83 -19.01
C GLN A 186 9.91 1.93 -17.95
N THR A 187 9.69 3.18 -18.37
CA THR A 187 9.55 4.33 -17.47
C THR A 187 8.32 4.19 -16.57
N LEU A 188 7.20 3.73 -17.13
CA LEU A 188 5.98 3.43 -16.37
C LEU A 188 6.22 2.29 -15.37
N VAL A 189 6.85 1.18 -15.79
CA VAL A 189 7.17 0.06 -14.89
C VAL A 189 8.05 0.53 -13.74
N PHE A 190 9.13 1.27 -14.03
CA PHE A 190 10.00 1.81 -12.98
C PHE A 190 9.30 2.82 -12.09
N GLY A 191 8.35 3.61 -12.62
CA GLY A 191 7.50 4.49 -11.81
C GLY A 191 6.62 3.72 -10.83
N LEU A 192 5.94 2.67 -11.31
CA LEU A 192 5.10 1.80 -10.48
C LEU A 192 5.91 1.07 -9.40
N VAL A 193 7.08 0.53 -9.77
CA VAL A 193 7.99 -0.13 -8.82
C VAL A 193 8.54 0.87 -7.81
N ALA A 194 8.97 2.06 -8.24
CA ALA A 194 9.45 3.10 -7.35
C ALA A 194 8.34 3.54 -6.37
N GLY A 195 7.11 3.72 -6.83
CA GLY A 195 5.96 4.03 -5.97
C GLY A 195 5.68 2.93 -4.96
N ALA A 196 5.74 1.66 -5.37
CA ALA A 196 5.61 0.51 -4.48
C ALA A 196 6.72 0.48 -3.41
N VAL A 197 7.96 0.79 -3.80
CA VAL A 197 9.10 0.85 -2.87
C VAL A 197 8.93 2.00 -1.89
N LEU A 198 8.65 3.21 -2.37
CA LEU A 198 8.51 4.39 -1.52
C LEU A 198 7.40 4.22 -0.49
N VAL A 199 6.24 3.71 -0.90
CA VAL A 199 5.13 3.46 0.04
C VAL A 199 5.44 2.32 1.01
N SER A 200 6.18 1.29 0.57
CA SER A 200 6.60 0.19 1.44
C SER A 200 7.67 0.62 2.44
N LEU A 201 8.58 1.52 2.05
CA LEU A 201 9.55 2.13 2.96
C LEU A 201 8.85 3.03 3.99
N ALA A 202 7.82 3.77 3.58
CA ALA A 202 6.98 4.52 4.52
C ALA A 202 6.27 3.59 5.52
N ALA A 203 5.74 2.45 5.06
CA ALA A 203 5.17 1.42 5.93
C ALA A 203 6.20 0.85 6.92
N VAL A 204 7.43 0.58 6.47
CA VAL A 204 8.55 0.14 7.34
C VAL A 204 8.89 1.20 8.38
N TRP A 205 9.00 2.47 7.96
CA TRP A 205 9.25 3.59 8.87
C TRP A 205 8.15 3.74 9.91
N GLU A 206 6.88 3.72 9.50
CA GLU A 206 5.73 3.83 10.39
C GLU A 206 5.79 2.74 11.46
N ARG A 207 5.97 1.49 11.05
CA ARG A 207 6.06 0.38 12.01
C ARG A 207 7.24 0.49 12.92
N TRP A 208 8.43 0.83 12.41
CA TRP A 208 9.60 1.01 13.25
C TRP A 208 9.38 2.13 14.29
N ALA A 209 8.76 3.23 13.89
CA ALA A 209 8.48 4.34 14.78
C ALA A 209 7.44 3.97 15.87
N PHE A 210 6.36 3.26 15.54
CA PHE A 210 5.22 3.08 16.44
C PHE A 210 5.16 1.74 17.19
N THR A 211 5.44 0.61 16.53
CA THR A 211 5.28 -0.75 17.14
C THR A 211 6.58 -1.55 17.24
N GLY A 212 7.52 -1.31 16.33
CA GLY A 212 8.70 -2.14 16.09
C GLY A 212 8.51 -3.08 14.89
N LEU A 213 9.61 -3.40 14.21
CA LEU A 213 9.57 -4.18 12.96
C LEU A 213 9.11 -5.64 13.13
N SER A 214 9.17 -6.18 14.33
CA SER A 214 8.86 -7.59 14.62
C SER A 214 7.60 -7.79 15.47
N ASP A 215 6.90 -6.71 15.84
CA ASP A 215 5.65 -6.82 16.61
C ASP A 215 4.47 -7.08 15.67
N PHE A 216 4.12 -8.35 15.47
CA PHE A 216 2.95 -8.75 14.68
C PHE A 216 1.77 -9.20 15.55
N ALA A 217 1.83 -8.95 16.86
CA ALA A 217 0.82 -9.34 17.82
C ALA A 217 -0.13 -8.19 18.18
N SER A 218 0.36 -6.94 18.13
CA SER A 218 -0.47 -5.75 18.38
C SER A 218 -1.49 -5.50 17.26
N ASP A 219 -2.64 -4.93 17.63
CA ASP A 219 -3.69 -4.50 16.70
C ASP A 219 -3.33 -3.16 16.04
N TYR A 220 -2.21 -3.13 15.32
CA TYR A 220 -1.73 -1.97 14.58
C TYR A 220 -1.68 -2.28 13.09
N ARG A 221 -2.57 -1.66 12.32
CA ARG A 221 -2.60 -1.77 10.86
C ARG A 221 -1.85 -0.59 10.23
N THR A 222 -0.94 -0.92 9.35
CA THR A 222 -0.07 0.06 8.70
C THR A 222 -0.85 0.85 7.65
N THR A 223 -0.62 2.17 7.58
CA THR A 223 -1.32 3.08 6.66
C THR A 223 -0.39 3.75 5.64
N ALA A 224 0.93 3.66 5.86
CA ALA A 224 1.96 4.38 5.12
C ALA A 224 1.62 5.88 5.06
N LEU A 225 1.86 6.57 3.94
CA LEU A 225 1.54 8.00 3.79
C LEU A 225 0.18 8.25 3.11
N PHE A 226 -0.74 7.28 3.19
CA PHE A 226 -2.11 7.45 2.69
C PHE A 226 -2.99 8.12 3.73
N TRP A 227 -3.04 9.46 3.69
CA TRP A 227 -3.93 10.25 4.53
C TRP A 227 -5.41 9.92 4.30
N GLU A 228 -5.81 9.42 3.12
CA GLU A 228 -7.19 9.03 2.82
C GLU A 228 -7.68 7.89 3.71
N MET A 229 -6.77 7.21 4.43
CA MET A 229 -7.10 6.21 5.42
C MET A 229 -7.51 6.80 6.78
N ASN A 230 -7.71 8.12 6.89
CA ASN A 230 -8.06 8.83 8.13
C ASN A 230 -9.40 8.42 8.75
N VAL A 231 -10.27 7.78 7.98
CA VAL A 231 -11.54 7.20 8.44
C VAL A 231 -11.58 5.69 8.25
N GLY A 232 -10.40 5.06 8.13
CA GLY A 232 -10.24 3.69 7.68
C GLY A 232 -10.17 3.58 6.15
N GLY A 233 -10.39 2.39 5.61
CA GLY A 233 -10.27 2.12 4.17
C GLY A 233 -9.10 1.20 3.85
N ALA A 234 -8.81 1.05 2.56
CA ALA A 234 -7.83 0.07 2.06
C ALA A 234 -6.97 0.64 0.92
N THR A 235 -6.63 1.94 1.00
CA THR A 235 -5.85 2.63 -0.04
C THR A 235 -4.48 2.01 -0.24
N LEU A 236 -3.77 1.70 0.86
CA LEU A 236 -2.49 0.99 0.82
C LEU A 236 -2.62 -0.38 0.15
N ASP A 237 -3.66 -1.13 0.47
CA ASP A 237 -3.92 -2.45 -0.10
C ASP A 237 -4.15 -2.36 -1.61
N GLY A 238 -5.01 -1.45 -2.06
CA GLY A 238 -5.26 -1.26 -3.49
C GLY A 238 -4.00 -0.85 -4.26
N TRP A 239 -3.15 0.00 -3.66
CA TRP A 239 -1.90 0.42 -4.27
C TRP A 239 -0.90 -0.74 -4.41
N LEU A 240 -0.73 -1.53 -3.35
CA LEU A 240 0.12 -2.72 -3.37
C LEU A 240 -0.42 -3.78 -4.34
N ALA A 241 -1.74 -3.98 -4.38
CA ALA A 241 -2.39 -4.90 -5.31
C ALA A 241 -2.09 -4.56 -6.78
N LEU A 242 -2.09 -3.28 -7.14
CA LEU A 242 -1.75 -2.84 -8.51
C LEU A 242 -0.26 -2.95 -8.85
N THR A 243 0.63 -2.77 -7.87
CA THR A 243 2.06 -2.55 -8.12
C THR A 243 2.97 -3.73 -7.80
N VAL A 244 2.64 -4.57 -6.82
CA VAL A 244 3.44 -5.76 -6.45
C VAL A 244 3.58 -6.75 -7.63
N PRO A 245 2.51 -7.07 -8.40
CA PRO A 245 2.66 -7.95 -9.57
C PRO A 245 3.58 -7.38 -10.66
N VAL A 246 3.67 -6.05 -10.77
CA VAL A 246 4.58 -5.37 -11.71
C VAL A 246 6.03 -5.55 -11.27
N ALA A 247 6.32 -5.35 -9.97
CA ALA A 247 7.65 -5.57 -9.41
C ALA A 247 8.08 -7.04 -9.55
N LEU A 248 7.17 -7.99 -9.24
CA LEU A 248 7.45 -9.41 -9.40
C LEU A 248 7.73 -9.77 -10.86
N TRP A 249 6.92 -9.28 -11.80
CA TRP A 249 7.15 -9.49 -13.23
C TRP A 249 8.53 -8.98 -13.68
N TRP A 250 8.94 -7.79 -13.22
CA TRP A 250 10.27 -7.25 -13.52
C TRP A 250 11.38 -8.18 -13.02
N VAL A 251 11.31 -8.65 -11.78
CA VAL A 251 12.32 -9.57 -11.19
C VAL A 251 12.34 -10.92 -11.91
N LEU A 252 11.18 -11.48 -12.25
CA LEU A 252 11.09 -12.76 -12.95
C LEU A 252 11.70 -12.70 -14.35
N GLY A 253 11.64 -11.54 -15.02
CA GLY A 253 12.21 -11.29 -16.34
C GLY A 253 13.67 -10.84 -16.34
N GLU A 254 14.24 -10.44 -15.20
CA GLU A 254 15.59 -9.89 -15.11
C GLU A 254 16.66 -11.00 -15.11
N ARG A 255 17.79 -10.73 -15.77
CA ARG A 255 18.91 -11.66 -15.90
C ARG A 255 20.20 -11.11 -15.29
N ASP A 256 20.31 -9.80 -15.14
CA ASP A 256 21.47 -9.17 -14.52
C ASP A 256 21.52 -9.46 -13.02
N ALA A 257 22.66 -9.97 -12.53
CA ALA A 257 22.83 -10.39 -11.15
C ALA A 257 22.67 -9.24 -10.14
N ARG A 258 23.13 -8.03 -10.47
CA ARG A 258 23.04 -6.86 -9.58
C ARG A 258 21.59 -6.40 -9.48
N ARG A 259 20.90 -6.33 -10.62
CA ARG A 259 19.48 -5.96 -10.66
C ARG A 259 18.59 -7.00 -10.00
N LEU A 260 18.92 -8.28 -10.11
CA LEU A 260 18.22 -9.34 -9.37
C LEU A 260 18.38 -9.20 -7.86
N ALA A 261 19.58 -8.87 -7.37
CA ALA A 261 19.79 -8.62 -5.94
C ALA A 261 18.97 -7.41 -5.44
N ILE A 262 18.96 -6.32 -6.22
CA ILE A 262 18.11 -5.15 -5.94
C ILE A 262 16.63 -5.55 -5.96
N GLY A 263 16.21 -6.31 -6.96
CA GLY A 263 14.84 -6.80 -7.12
C GLY A 263 14.38 -7.69 -5.97
N ALA A 264 15.25 -8.56 -5.45
CA ALA A 264 14.97 -9.37 -4.27
C ALA A 264 14.77 -8.48 -3.02
N GLY A 265 15.62 -7.46 -2.83
CA GLY A 265 15.45 -6.48 -1.75
C GLY A 265 14.14 -5.70 -1.87
N VAL A 266 13.78 -5.26 -3.08
CA VAL A 266 12.50 -4.61 -3.38
C VAL A 266 11.33 -5.52 -2.99
N LEU A 267 11.32 -6.77 -3.45
CA LEU A 267 10.24 -7.71 -3.15
C LEU A 267 10.15 -8.02 -1.65
N ALA A 268 11.26 -8.06 -0.93
CA ALA A 268 11.26 -8.25 0.53
C ALA A 268 10.57 -7.07 1.26
N VAL A 269 10.86 -5.82 0.87
CA VAL A 269 10.23 -4.63 1.47
C VAL A 269 8.74 -4.57 1.12
N LEU A 270 8.37 -4.87 -0.12
CA LEU A 270 6.97 -4.96 -0.57
C LEU A 270 6.19 -6.06 0.16
N ALA A 271 6.83 -7.22 0.36
CA ALA A 271 6.25 -8.34 1.10
C ALA A 271 6.00 -7.98 2.56
N TYR A 272 6.95 -7.30 3.21
CA TYR A 272 6.78 -6.81 4.58
C TYR A 272 5.63 -5.79 4.68
N ALA A 273 5.58 -4.81 3.78
CA ALA A 273 4.51 -3.81 3.77
C ALA A 273 3.14 -4.47 3.56
N SER A 274 3.04 -5.40 2.60
CA SER A 274 1.82 -6.15 2.32
C SER A 274 1.39 -7.00 3.52
N PHE A 275 2.32 -7.72 4.15
CA PHE A 275 2.06 -8.55 5.33
C PHE A 275 1.62 -7.73 6.56
N THR A 276 2.07 -6.48 6.68
CA THR A 276 1.77 -5.65 7.85
C THR A 276 0.54 -4.76 7.68
N THR A 277 -0.18 -4.87 6.56
CA THR A 277 -1.54 -4.34 6.46
C THR A 277 -2.55 -5.20 7.21
N PHE A 278 -2.22 -6.48 7.46
CA PHE A 278 -3.12 -7.48 8.06
C PHE A 278 -4.47 -7.58 7.34
N SER A 279 -4.46 -7.36 6.02
CA SER A 279 -5.64 -7.37 5.16
C SER A 279 -5.79 -8.68 4.42
N ARG A 280 -6.85 -9.42 4.77
CA ARG A 280 -7.21 -10.69 4.11
C ARG A 280 -7.52 -10.48 2.62
N GLY A 281 -8.17 -9.35 2.29
CA GLY A 281 -8.48 -8.98 0.92
C GLY A 281 -7.21 -8.80 0.09
N LEU A 282 -6.20 -8.11 0.65
CA LEU A 282 -4.89 -7.96 -0.01
C LEU A 282 -4.18 -9.30 -0.18
N TYR A 283 -4.16 -10.15 0.85
CA TYR A 283 -3.49 -11.45 0.76
C TYR A 283 -4.08 -12.33 -0.33
N LEU A 284 -5.41 -12.42 -0.38
CA LEU A 284 -6.12 -13.14 -1.43
C LEU A 284 -5.85 -12.51 -2.80
N GLY A 285 -5.93 -11.18 -2.89
CA GLY A 285 -5.69 -10.43 -4.12
C GLY A 285 -4.28 -10.67 -4.68
N LEU A 286 -3.25 -10.59 -3.85
CA LEU A 286 -1.87 -10.86 -4.25
C LEU A 286 -1.65 -12.33 -4.59
N ALA A 287 -2.21 -13.27 -3.83
CA ALA A 287 -2.07 -14.70 -4.14
C ALA A 287 -2.67 -15.04 -5.51
N VAL A 288 -3.88 -14.57 -5.80
CA VAL A 288 -4.53 -14.77 -7.10
C VAL A 288 -3.83 -13.98 -8.19
N GLY A 289 -3.42 -12.73 -7.94
CA GLY A 289 -2.67 -11.91 -8.88
C GLY A 289 -1.35 -12.55 -9.29
N VAL A 290 -0.59 -13.10 -8.34
CA VAL A 290 0.64 -13.86 -8.60
C VAL A 290 0.33 -15.13 -9.41
N ALA A 291 -0.72 -15.88 -9.06
CA ALA A 291 -1.13 -17.04 -9.85
C ALA A 291 -1.47 -16.66 -11.31
N VAL A 292 -2.21 -15.57 -11.51
CA VAL A 292 -2.55 -15.02 -12.84
C VAL A 292 -1.29 -14.59 -13.59
N LEU A 293 -0.35 -13.92 -12.93
CA LEU A 293 0.93 -13.52 -13.52
C LEU A 293 1.71 -14.74 -14.02
N LEU A 294 1.91 -15.74 -13.15
CA LEU A 294 2.65 -16.95 -13.46
C LEU A 294 1.99 -17.74 -14.59
N LEU A 295 0.66 -17.90 -14.56
CA LEU A 295 -0.10 -18.54 -15.63
C LEU A 295 0.01 -17.79 -16.96
N ALA A 296 -0.06 -16.47 -16.94
CA ALA A 296 0.10 -15.64 -18.14
C ALA A 296 1.53 -15.74 -18.71
N MET A 297 2.56 -15.77 -17.87
CA MET A 297 3.95 -15.97 -18.30
C MET A 297 4.18 -17.38 -18.86
N LEU A 298 3.63 -18.42 -18.22
CA LEU A 298 3.68 -19.80 -18.70
C LEU A 298 3.02 -19.97 -20.06
N ARG A 299 1.81 -19.41 -20.26
CA ARG A 299 1.10 -19.43 -21.55
C ARG A 299 1.89 -18.76 -22.68
N ARG A 300 2.74 -17.78 -22.33
CA ARG A 300 3.62 -17.10 -23.28
C ARG A 300 4.95 -17.82 -23.53
N GLY A 301 5.13 -19.01 -22.95
CA GLY A 301 6.32 -19.81 -23.12
C GLY A 301 7.55 -19.28 -22.39
N ALA A 302 7.37 -18.44 -21.35
CA ALA A 302 8.49 -17.95 -20.53
C ALA A 302 9.26 -19.13 -19.91
N TRP A 303 8.53 -20.17 -19.50
CA TRP A 303 9.08 -21.43 -18.99
C TRP A 303 8.33 -22.62 -19.57
N ARG A 304 9.02 -23.76 -19.70
CA ARG A 304 8.42 -25.06 -20.04
C ARG A 304 8.43 -25.93 -18.79
N VAL A 305 7.26 -26.15 -18.21
CA VAL A 305 7.10 -26.96 -17.00
C VAL A 305 6.01 -28.00 -17.25
N SER A 306 6.25 -29.25 -16.84
CA SER A 306 5.24 -30.30 -16.95
C SER A 306 4.28 -30.25 -15.77
N LEU A 307 2.99 -30.52 -16.00
CA LEU A 307 1.97 -30.55 -14.94
C LEU A 307 2.36 -31.50 -13.78
N PRO A 308 2.88 -32.72 -14.01
CA PRO A 308 3.33 -33.59 -12.92
C PRO A 308 4.42 -32.95 -12.05
N ALA A 309 5.37 -32.22 -12.65
CA ALA A 309 6.41 -31.54 -11.90
C ALA A 309 5.83 -30.43 -11.00
N VAL A 310 4.85 -29.66 -11.50
CA VAL A 310 4.15 -28.65 -10.71
C VAL A 310 3.44 -29.30 -9.52
N LEU A 311 2.69 -30.39 -9.75
CA LEU A 311 1.96 -31.08 -8.69
C LEU A 311 2.89 -31.65 -7.61
N VAL A 312 4.00 -32.26 -8.00
CA VAL A 312 4.99 -32.80 -7.05
C VAL A 312 5.60 -31.69 -6.19
N TRP A 313 6.04 -30.59 -6.81
CA TRP A 313 6.63 -29.47 -6.05
C TRP A 313 5.61 -28.71 -5.22
N ALA A 314 4.35 -28.61 -5.67
CA ALA A 314 3.26 -28.04 -4.88
C ALA A 314 2.96 -28.90 -3.65
N GLY A 315 2.90 -30.23 -3.80
CA GLY A 315 2.75 -31.16 -2.69
C GLY A 315 3.92 -31.09 -1.70
N PHE A 316 5.15 -31.02 -2.22
CA PHE A 316 6.35 -30.80 -1.40
C PHE A 316 6.26 -29.49 -0.61
N ALA A 317 5.90 -28.38 -1.26
CA ALA A 317 5.77 -27.09 -0.62
C ALA A 317 4.67 -27.09 0.46
N ALA A 318 3.52 -27.72 0.21
CA ALA A 318 2.44 -27.83 1.18
C ALA A 318 2.86 -28.60 2.44
N ALA A 319 3.52 -29.75 2.28
CA ALA A 319 4.07 -30.52 3.39
C ALA A 319 5.18 -29.74 4.14
N CYS A 320 6.04 -29.02 3.40
CA CYS A 320 7.05 -28.15 3.97
C CYS A 320 6.43 -27.03 4.83
N ILE A 321 5.40 -26.35 4.33
CA ILE A 321 4.65 -25.31 5.07
C ILE A 321 4.07 -25.88 6.35
N TRP A 322 3.46 -27.07 6.31
CA TRP A 322 2.92 -27.72 7.50
C TRP A 322 3.99 -28.02 8.55
N LEU A 323 5.13 -28.59 8.15
CA LEU A 323 6.26 -28.87 9.04
C LEU A 323 6.89 -27.58 9.61
N LEU A 324 7.06 -26.56 8.78
CA LEU A 324 7.54 -25.24 9.20
C LEU A 324 6.56 -24.57 10.19
N GLY A 325 5.25 -24.82 10.06
CA GLY A 325 4.24 -24.43 11.05
C GLY A 325 4.53 -25.03 12.43
N GLY A 326 4.81 -26.33 12.50
CA GLY A 326 5.22 -26.97 13.75
C GLY A 326 6.53 -26.40 14.33
N VAL A 327 7.52 -26.12 13.47
CA VAL A 327 8.77 -25.46 13.90
C VAL A 327 8.52 -24.04 14.40
N PHE A 328 7.65 -23.27 13.74
CA PHE A 328 7.33 -21.91 14.14
C PHE A 328 6.58 -21.86 15.47
N GLN A 329 5.63 -22.78 15.71
CA GLN A 329 4.92 -22.86 16.98
C GLN A 329 5.86 -23.17 18.16
N ALA A 330 6.90 -23.99 17.95
CA ALA A 330 7.84 -24.35 19.00
C ALA A 330 9.02 -23.39 19.14
N GLY A 331 9.65 -22.99 18.03
CA GLY A 331 10.91 -22.22 17.99
C GLY A 331 10.76 -20.77 17.48
N GLY A 332 9.54 -20.33 17.19
CA GLY A 332 9.23 -18.99 16.71
C GLY A 332 9.92 -18.61 15.39
N PHE A 333 10.11 -17.31 15.19
CA PHE A 333 10.79 -16.75 14.01
C PHE A 333 12.23 -17.28 13.84
N ARG A 334 12.89 -17.66 14.94
CA ARG A 334 14.30 -18.09 14.92
C ARG A 334 14.44 -19.50 14.36
N GLY A 335 13.61 -20.44 14.82
CA GLY A 335 13.52 -21.78 14.24
C GLY A 335 13.13 -21.74 12.76
N LEU A 336 12.12 -20.94 12.42
CA LEU A 336 11.70 -20.73 11.04
C LEU A 336 12.85 -20.22 10.15
N ALA A 337 13.55 -19.16 10.57
CA ALA A 337 14.69 -18.60 9.83
C ALA A 337 15.82 -19.62 9.63
N ALA A 338 16.12 -20.43 10.65
CA ALA A 338 17.14 -21.47 10.56
C ALA A 338 16.74 -22.58 9.55
N MET A 339 15.48 -23.00 9.53
CA MET A 339 14.99 -23.99 8.55
C MET A 339 14.96 -23.44 7.12
N LEU A 340 14.60 -22.17 6.93
CA LEU A 340 14.65 -21.53 5.62
C LEU A 340 16.10 -21.39 5.13
N GLY A 341 17.04 -21.07 6.01
CA GLY A 341 18.47 -21.05 5.69
C GLY A 341 19.01 -22.44 5.31
N LEU A 342 18.55 -23.50 5.99
CA LEU A 342 18.85 -24.88 5.59
C LEU A 342 18.28 -25.20 4.19
N ALA A 343 17.04 -24.84 3.91
CA ALA A 343 16.43 -25.07 2.60
C ALA A 343 17.16 -24.34 1.47
N LEU A 344 17.63 -23.11 1.75
CA LEU A 344 18.47 -22.33 0.84
C LEU A 344 19.82 -23.03 0.62
N ALA A 345 20.46 -23.54 1.68
CA ALA A 345 21.70 -24.30 1.58
C ALA A 345 21.52 -25.59 0.75
N VAL A 346 20.42 -26.33 0.91
CA VAL A 346 20.11 -27.52 0.11
C VAL A 346 20.07 -27.20 -1.38
N PHE A 347 19.49 -26.06 -1.78
CA PHE A 347 19.49 -25.63 -3.18
C PHE A 347 20.89 -25.44 -3.75
N GLY A 348 21.80 -24.82 -2.99
CA GLY A 348 23.19 -24.60 -3.40
C GLY A 348 24.04 -25.87 -3.43
N VAL A 349 23.84 -26.76 -2.47
CA VAL A 349 24.63 -27.99 -2.29
C VAL A 349 24.23 -29.11 -3.27
N ALA A 350 23.00 -29.12 -3.77
CA ALA A 350 22.48 -30.19 -4.61
C ALA A 350 23.40 -30.66 -5.76
N PRO A 351 24.01 -29.77 -6.59
CA PRO A 351 24.93 -30.22 -7.64
C PRO A 351 26.19 -30.90 -7.10
N VAL A 352 26.68 -30.47 -5.94
CA VAL A 352 27.84 -31.06 -5.26
C VAL A 352 27.48 -32.45 -4.74
N PHE A 353 26.27 -32.62 -4.21
CA PHE A 353 25.78 -33.92 -3.73
C PHE A 353 25.67 -34.97 -4.85
N ALA A 354 25.39 -34.55 -6.09
CA ALA A 354 25.36 -35.44 -7.25
C ALA A 354 26.73 -36.10 -7.53
N LEU A 355 27.83 -35.50 -7.06
CA LEU A 355 29.20 -35.98 -7.24
C LEU A 355 29.71 -36.81 -6.04
N ALA A 356 28.86 -37.07 -5.04
CA ALA A 356 29.27 -37.73 -3.80
C ALA A 356 29.64 -39.21 -3.99
N SER A 357 30.83 -39.57 -3.51
CA SER A 357 31.27 -40.97 -3.35
C SER A 357 30.99 -41.49 -1.94
N GLY A 358 30.97 -42.82 -1.75
CA GLY A 358 30.75 -43.42 -0.42
C GLY A 358 31.76 -42.94 0.64
N GLY A 359 33.04 -42.79 0.25
CA GLY A 359 34.07 -42.25 1.15
C GLY A 359 33.85 -40.77 1.51
N ALA A 360 33.37 -39.95 0.57
CA ALA A 360 33.03 -38.55 0.85
C ALA A 360 31.82 -38.43 1.80
N LEU A 361 30.84 -39.33 1.69
CA LEU A 361 29.70 -39.38 2.61
C LEU A 361 30.13 -39.77 4.03
N GLY A 362 31.06 -40.72 4.17
CA GLY A 362 31.64 -41.09 5.46
C GLY A 362 32.38 -39.94 6.14
N ALA A 363 33.23 -39.22 5.39
CA ALA A 363 33.93 -38.04 5.89
C ALA A 363 32.96 -36.90 6.26
N ALA A 364 31.93 -36.67 5.45
CA ALA A 364 30.88 -35.70 5.72
C ALA A 364 30.12 -36.00 7.03
N LEU A 365 29.79 -37.27 7.28
CA LEU A 365 29.13 -37.69 8.51
C LEU A 365 29.97 -37.42 9.75
N LEU A 366 31.28 -37.72 9.71
CA LEU A 366 32.20 -37.44 10.82
C LEU A 366 32.30 -35.94 11.10
N LEU A 367 32.40 -35.12 10.05
CA LEU A 367 32.42 -33.66 10.19
C LEU A 367 31.10 -33.14 10.78
N ALA A 368 29.96 -33.63 10.30
CA ALA A 368 28.64 -33.24 10.79
C ALA A 368 28.45 -33.59 12.27
N LEU A 369 28.86 -34.80 12.69
CA LEU A 369 28.80 -35.24 14.09
C LEU A 369 29.73 -34.42 14.97
N GLY A 370 30.99 -34.24 14.57
CA GLY A 370 31.97 -33.43 15.31
C GLY A 370 31.52 -31.98 15.46
N GLY A 371 31.00 -31.38 14.38
CA GLY A 371 30.41 -30.04 14.42
C GLY A 371 29.20 -29.96 15.34
N THR A 372 28.31 -30.96 15.31
CA THR A 372 27.12 -31.00 16.17
C THR A 372 27.50 -31.06 17.65
N VAL A 373 28.51 -31.86 18.01
CA VAL A 373 29.05 -31.91 19.38
C VAL A 373 29.65 -30.56 19.77
N ALA A 374 30.44 -29.94 18.87
CA ALA A 374 30.99 -28.61 19.11
C ALA A 374 29.91 -27.54 19.31
N SER A 375 28.82 -27.60 18.54
CA SER A 375 27.65 -26.74 18.72
C SER A 375 26.98 -26.97 20.07
N ALA A 376 26.76 -28.22 20.47
CA ALA A 376 26.18 -28.55 21.77
C ALA A 376 27.02 -28.00 22.93
N ILE A 377 28.35 -28.11 22.84
CA ILE A 377 29.28 -27.51 23.80
C ILE A 377 29.17 -25.98 23.78
N ALA A 378 29.16 -25.35 22.60
CA ALA A 378 29.04 -23.90 22.46
C ALA A 378 27.73 -23.35 23.03
N ILE A 379 26.63 -24.10 22.94
CA ILE A 379 25.32 -23.74 23.54
C ILE A 379 25.41 -23.65 25.06
N VAL A 380 26.18 -24.54 25.69
CA VAL A 380 26.37 -24.57 27.15
C VAL A 380 27.34 -23.47 27.60
N LEU A 381 28.43 -23.26 26.85
CA LEU A 381 29.53 -22.39 27.27
C LEU A 381 29.36 -20.92 26.87
N VAL A 382 28.58 -20.61 25.83
CA VAL A 382 28.44 -19.26 25.29
C VAL A 382 26.97 -18.84 25.36
N PRO A 383 26.64 -17.69 25.99
CA PRO A 383 25.29 -17.14 25.93
C PRO A 383 24.86 -16.98 24.47
N LYS A 384 23.72 -17.57 24.10
CA LYS A 384 23.22 -17.57 22.71
C LYS A 384 24.15 -18.29 21.71
N GLY A 385 24.99 -19.21 22.18
CA GLY A 385 25.94 -19.98 21.38
C GLY A 385 25.31 -20.76 20.23
N VAL A 386 24.02 -21.15 20.34
CA VAL A 386 23.28 -21.81 19.26
C VAL A 386 23.23 -20.96 17.98
N TYR A 387 23.09 -19.64 18.09
CA TYR A 387 23.01 -18.75 16.94
C TYR A 387 24.38 -18.47 16.34
N LEU A 388 25.41 -18.35 17.20
CA LEU A 388 26.78 -18.16 16.75
C LEU A 388 27.26 -19.40 15.98
N ALA A 389 26.98 -20.59 16.50
CA ALA A 389 27.32 -21.85 15.83
C ALA A 389 26.60 -22.01 14.49
N TYR A 390 25.29 -21.69 14.44
CA TYR A 390 24.53 -21.68 13.20
C TYR A 390 25.12 -20.68 12.18
N ALA A 391 25.38 -19.43 12.60
CA ALA A 391 25.90 -18.38 11.73
C ALA A 391 27.31 -18.71 11.20
N PHE A 392 28.21 -19.17 12.08
CA PHE A 392 29.55 -19.60 11.70
C PHE A 392 29.50 -20.71 10.66
N ASN A 393 28.69 -21.74 10.90
CA ASN A 393 28.55 -22.85 9.96
C ASN A 393 27.93 -22.40 8.62
N ALA A 394 26.89 -21.56 8.64
CA ALA A 394 26.31 -21.01 7.42
C ALA A 394 27.32 -20.20 6.59
N VAL A 395 28.17 -19.39 7.24
CA VAL A 395 29.25 -18.65 6.59
C VAL A 395 30.33 -19.61 6.04
N ALA A 396 30.72 -20.62 6.81
CA ALA A 396 31.69 -21.63 6.38
C ALA A 396 31.18 -22.43 5.15
N LEU A 397 29.91 -22.83 5.16
CA LEU A 397 29.26 -23.50 4.04
C LEU A 397 29.16 -22.59 2.81
N GLY A 398 28.76 -21.33 3.00
CA GLY A 398 28.74 -20.34 1.93
C GLY A 398 30.13 -20.13 1.31
N TRP A 399 31.16 -19.98 2.15
CA TRP A 399 32.54 -19.89 1.69
C TRP A 399 32.94 -21.14 0.90
N ALA A 400 32.65 -22.35 1.40
CA ALA A 400 32.98 -23.59 0.70
C ALA A 400 32.26 -23.74 -0.64
N LEU A 401 31.04 -23.19 -0.80
CA LEU A 401 30.27 -23.23 -2.04
C LEU A 401 30.74 -22.20 -3.09
N PHE A 402 31.23 -21.04 -2.66
CA PHE A 402 31.59 -19.94 -3.55
C PHE A 402 33.10 -19.74 -3.71
N ALA A 403 33.94 -20.40 -2.90
CA ALA A 403 35.38 -20.39 -3.05
C ALA A 403 35.80 -21.21 -4.28
N HIS A 404 36.65 -20.62 -5.13
CA HIS A 404 37.29 -21.34 -6.24
C HIS A 404 38.40 -22.25 -5.70
N LEU A 405 38.02 -23.43 -5.22
CA LEU A 405 38.97 -24.42 -4.72
C LEU A 405 39.75 -25.07 -5.88
N PRO A 406 41.06 -25.34 -5.72
CA PRO A 406 41.86 -26.06 -6.71
C PRO A 406 41.31 -27.47 -6.97
N VAL A 407 41.35 -27.92 -8.23
CA VAL A 407 40.81 -29.21 -8.70
C VAL A 407 41.28 -30.42 -7.86
N ARG A 408 42.53 -30.39 -7.36
CA ARG A 408 43.11 -31.46 -6.53
C ARG A 408 42.39 -31.65 -5.18
N LEU A 409 41.70 -30.62 -4.70
CA LEU A 409 40.94 -30.64 -3.46
C LEU A 409 39.46 -30.94 -3.67
N GLU A 410 38.98 -31.18 -4.91
CA GLU A 410 37.55 -31.35 -5.19
C GLU A 410 36.90 -32.51 -4.42
N ARG A 411 37.58 -33.66 -4.27
CA ARG A 411 37.02 -34.79 -3.50
C ARG A 411 36.90 -34.48 -2.01
N VAL A 412 37.86 -33.74 -1.46
CA VAL A 412 37.84 -33.26 -0.08
C VAL A 412 36.79 -32.16 0.08
N ALA A 413 36.62 -31.31 -0.93
CA ALA A 413 35.63 -30.25 -0.98
C ALA A 413 34.19 -30.81 -0.98
N VAL A 414 33.93 -31.91 -1.68
CA VAL A 414 32.62 -32.59 -1.63
C VAL A 414 32.32 -33.06 -0.20
N GLY A 415 33.25 -33.78 0.45
CA GLY A 415 33.07 -34.22 1.84
C GLY A 415 32.88 -33.05 2.83
N LEU A 416 33.65 -31.97 2.66
CA LEU A 416 33.55 -30.74 3.44
C LEU A 416 32.17 -30.09 3.31
N VAL A 417 31.73 -29.81 2.07
CA VAL A 417 30.44 -29.15 1.79
C VAL A 417 29.27 -29.97 2.36
N LEU A 418 29.29 -31.29 2.16
CA LEU A 418 28.24 -32.17 2.67
C LEU A 418 28.24 -32.27 4.20
N GLY A 419 29.42 -32.29 4.83
CA GLY A 419 29.52 -32.31 6.28
C GLY A 419 29.11 -30.98 6.92
N LEU A 420 29.44 -29.85 6.29
CA LEU A 420 28.96 -28.52 6.70
C LEU A 420 27.43 -28.42 6.56
N LEU A 421 26.83 -28.96 5.49
CA LEU A 421 25.36 -29.04 5.36
C LEU A 421 24.73 -29.92 6.46
N GLY A 422 25.30 -31.10 6.73
CA GLY A 422 24.81 -31.97 7.81
C GLY A 422 24.90 -31.31 9.18
N TRP A 423 26.01 -30.61 9.45
CA TRP A 423 26.15 -29.78 10.65
C TRP A 423 25.13 -28.63 10.67
N LEU A 424 24.81 -28.03 9.51
CA LEU A 424 23.87 -26.91 9.44
C LEU A 424 22.45 -27.38 9.73
N ALA A 425 22.09 -28.57 9.25
CA ALA A 425 20.83 -29.23 9.59
C ALA A 425 20.71 -29.48 11.10
N ALA A 426 21.76 -29.99 11.74
CA ALA A 426 21.81 -30.16 13.19
C ALA A 426 21.68 -28.82 13.93
N ASN A 427 22.38 -27.78 13.48
CA ASN A 427 22.26 -26.43 14.06
C ASN A 427 20.85 -25.86 13.88
N ALA A 428 20.18 -26.09 12.76
CA ALA A 428 18.81 -25.63 12.54
C ALA A 428 17.83 -26.28 13.54
N VAL A 429 18.00 -27.58 13.80
CA VAL A 429 17.24 -28.32 14.81
C VAL A 429 17.54 -27.78 16.22
N LEU A 430 18.80 -27.58 16.57
CA LEU A 430 19.21 -27.03 17.87
C LEU A 430 18.66 -25.61 18.08
N VAL A 431 18.71 -24.74 17.07
CA VAL A 431 18.12 -23.39 17.12
C VAL A 431 16.63 -23.47 17.42
N SER A 432 15.93 -24.39 16.77
CA SER A 432 14.48 -24.57 16.93
C SER A 432 14.12 -25.13 18.30
N HIS A 433 14.97 -26.01 18.85
CA HIS A 433 14.77 -26.63 20.15
C HIS A 433 15.13 -25.72 21.33
N HIS A 434 16.16 -24.87 21.20
CA HIS A 434 16.75 -24.10 22.30
C HIS A 434 15.77 -23.18 23.05
N TRP A 435 14.69 -22.74 22.40
CA TRP A 435 13.64 -21.89 22.99
C TRP A 435 12.27 -22.56 23.06
N ALA A 436 12.18 -23.86 22.75
CA ALA A 436 10.90 -24.56 22.79
C ALA A 436 10.52 -24.89 24.24
N GLU A 437 9.45 -24.28 24.74
CA GLU A 437 8.94 -24.50 26.10
C GLU A 437 8.46 -25.95 26.33
N SER A 438 8.02 -26.66 25.27
CA SER A 438 7.78 -28.11 25.29
C SER A 438 7.82 -28.74 23.89
N GLY A 439 8.56 -29.84 23.71
CA GLY A 439 8.35 -30.77 22.56
C GLY A 439 8.86 -30.33 21.17
N GLY A 440 9.63 -29.24 21.05
CA GLY A 440 10.06 -28.70 19.73
C GLY A 440 11.06 -29.54 18.92
N LEU A 441 11.68 -30.57 19.52
CA LEU A 441 12.71 -31.37 18.86
C LEU A 441 12.15 -32.23 17.71
N LEU A 442 11.01 -32.90 17.92
CA LEU A 442 10.43 -33.79 16.91
C LEU A 442 9.96 -33.03 15.66
N PRO A 443 9.18 -31.93 15.76
CA PRO A 443 8.83 -31.10 14.60
C PRO A 443 10.07 -30.57 13.86
N ALA A 444 11.11 -30.16 14.59
CA ALA A 444 12.35 -29.67 14.00
C ALA A 444 13.12 -30.76 13.23
N LEU A 445 13.25 -31.96 13.80
CA LEU A 445 13.88 -33.11 13.14
C LEU A 445 13.13 -33.51 11.87
N LEU A 446 11.80 -33.65 11.94
CA LEU A 446 10.96 -33.99 10.79
C LEU A 446 11.07 -32.93 9.68
N CYS A 447 11.05 -31.65 10.05
CA CYS A 447 11.23 -30.55 9.10
C CYS A 447 12.61 -30.60 8.42
N ALA A 448 13.70 -30.74 9.20
CA ALA A 448 15.06 -30.82 8.66
C ALA A 448 15.23 -32.02 7.71
N LEU A 449 14.74 -33.20 8.10
CA LEU A 449 14.76 -34.40 7.24
C LEU A 449 13.97 -34.18 5.95
N PHE A 450 12.79 -33.56 6.03
CA PHE A 450 11.96 -33.26 4.87
C PHE A 450 12.63 -32.27 3.92
N VAL A 451 13.25 -31.22 4.45
CA VAL A 451 14.00 -30.21 3.67
C VAL A 451 15.21 -30.84 2.95
N LEU A 452 15.79 -31.90 3.49
CA LEU A 452 16.89 -32.64 2.87
C LEU A 452 16.45 -33.64 1.78
N LEU A 453 15.17 -34.03 1.70
CA LEU A 453 14.65 -35.00 0.71
C LEU A 453 15.00 -34.69 -0.76
N PRO A 454 15.02 -33.42 -1.23
CA PRO A 454 15.42 -33.11 -2.60
C PRO A 454 16.82 -33.60 -2.97
N LEU A 455 17.73 -33.77 -1.99
CA LEU A 455 19.06 -34.33 -2.24
C LEU A 455 19.02 -35.82 -2.59
N ALA A 456 18.12 -36.59 -1.97
CA ALA A 456 17.92 -37.99 -2.32
C ALA A 456 17.44 -38.11 -3.79
N TRP A 457 16.53 -37.25 -4.22
CA TRP A 457 16.09 -37.18 -5.62
C TRP A 457 17.26 -36.88 -6.57
N VAL A 458 18.10 -35.89 -6.24
CA VAL A 458 19.29 -35.54 -7.03
C VAL A 458 20.27 -36.72 -7.13
N ARG A 459 20.43 -37.50 -6.05
CA ARG A 459 21.29 -38.69 -6.06
C ARG A 459 20.76 -39.83 -6.92
N LEU A 460 19.44 -39.99 -6.98
CA LEU A 460 18.76 -40.99 -7.82
C LEU A 460 18.69 -40.55 -9.30
N GLN A 461 18.64 -39.25 -9.57
CA GLN A 461 18.46 -38.67 -10.90
C GLN A 461 19.45 -37.52 -11.15
N PRO A 462 20.78 -37.77 -11.16
CA PRO A 462 21.79 -36.70 -11.25
C PRO A 462 21.68 -35.92 -12.56
N ALA A 463 21.24 -36.55 -13.65
CA ALA A 463 20.98 -35.92 -14.94
C ALA A 463 19.85 -34.87 -14.89
N ARG A 464 18.99 -34.88 -13.86
CA ARG A 464 17.88 -33.93 -13.65
C ARG A 464 18.17 -32.94 -12.52
N CYS A 465 19.41 -32.83 -12.04
CA CYS A 465 19.80 -31.86 -11.03
C CYS A 465 19.66 -30.43 -11.54
N TRP A 466 19.15 -29.52 -10.70
CA TRP A 466 19.10 -28.10 -11.03
C TRP A 466 20.49 -27.46 -10.97
N ARG A 467 20.63 -26.29 -11.60
CA ARG A 467 21.84 -25.47 -11.55
C ARG A 467 21.59 -24.23 -10.69
N PRO A 468 22.40 -23.96 -9.65
CA PRO A 468 22.25 -22.82 -8.75
C PRO A 468 22.77 -21.53 -9.41
N THR A 469 22.05 -21.07 -10.43
CA THR A 469 22.28 -19.76 -11.06
C THR A 469 21.83 -18.64 -10.12
N VAL A 470 22.32 -17.41 -10.33
CA VAL A 470 21.88 -16.23 -9.56
C VAL A 470 20.36 -16.05 -9.62
N HIS A 471 19.76 -16.22 -10.81
CA HIS A 471 18.31 -16.20 -10.99
C HIS A 471 17.61 -17.30 -10.19
N GLY A 472 18.16 -18.53 -10.19
CA GLY A 472 17.64 -19.63 -9.40
C GLY A 472 17.66 -19.36 -7.88
N TRP A 473 18.73 -18.76 -7.36
CA TRP A 473 18.82 -18.35 -5.95
C TRP A 473 17.73 -17.36 -5.57
N VAL A 474 17.45 -16.37 -6.43
CA VAL A 474 16.37 -15.41 -6.21
C VAL A 474 15.01 -16.11 -6.22
N LEU A 475 14.72 -16.94 -7.21
CA LEU A 475 13.44 -17.67 -7.31
C LEU A 475 13.19 -18.56 -6.08
N VAL A 476 14.20 -19.32 -5.64
CA VAL A 476 14.08 -20.17 -4.45
C VAL A 476 13.86 -19.32 -3.21
N SER A 477 14.58 -18.20 -3.06
CA SER A 477 14.38 -17.28 -1.94
C SER A 477 12.97 -16.70 -1.92
N LEU A 478 12.38 -16.39 -3.08
CA LEU A 478 11.00 -15.93 -3.20
C LEU A 478 9.99 -17.01 -2.78
N CYS A 479 10.18 -18.26 -3.23
CA CYS A 479 9.34 -19.39 -2.81
C CYS A 479 9.43 -19.62 -1.30
N LEU A 480 10.64 -19.62 -0.74
CA LEU A 480 10.88 -19.77 0.69
C LEU A 480 10.27 -18.61 1.49
N GLY A 481 10.38 -17.38 1.00
CA GLY A 481 9.75 -16.20 1.60
C GLY A 481 8.22 -16.29 1.58
N ALA A 482 7.62 -16.75 0.48
CA ALA A 482 6.18 -16.98 0.38
C ALA A 482 5.71 -18.05 1.39
N MET A 483 6.43 -19.17 1.50
CA MET A 483 6.17 -20.20 2.52
C MET A 483 6.26 -19.62 3.94
N ALA A 484 7.30 -18.82 4.22
CA ALA A 484 7.47 -18.18 5.52
C ALA A 484 6.29 -17.27 5.88
N LEU A 485 5.85 -16.44 4.93
CA LEU A 485 4.68 -15.58 5.12
C LEU A 485 3.41 -16.39 5.36
N THR A 486 3.19 -17.49 4.62
CA THR A 486 2.06 -18.39 4.86
C THR A 486 2.12 -19.00 6.25
N VAL A 487 3.29 -19.51 6.68
CA VAL A 487 3.49 -20.08 8.02
C VAL A 487 3.16 -19.05 9.09
N VAL A 488 3.74 -17.85 9.03
CA VAL A 488 3.52 -16.80 10.03
C VAL A 488 2.05 -16.35 10.03
N SER A 489 1.43 -16.20 8.85
CA SER A 489 0.02 -15.79 8.72
C SER A 489 -0.95 -16.82 9.29
N LEU A 490 -0.64 -18.11 9.22
CA LEU A 490 -1.53 -19.17 9.72
C LEU A 490 -1.30 -19.50 11.20
N ASN A 491 -0.17 -19.08 11.78
CA ASN A 491 0.28 -19.53 13.10
C ASN A 491 0.48 -18.42 14.14
N THR A 492 0.28 -17.15 13.79
CA THR A 492 0.33 -16.03 14.76
C THR A 492 -1.04 -15.80 15.41
N TYR A 493 -1.07 -15.45 16.70
CA TYR A 493 -2.31 -15.27 17.49
C TYR A 493 -3.32 -14.34 16.80
N TYR A 494 -2.87 -13.14 16.39
CA TYR A 494 -3.73 -12.15 15.76
C TYR A 494 -4.29 -12.61 14.41
N ALA A 495 -3.49 -13.30 13.60
CA ALA A 495 -3.93 -13.82 12.31
C ALA A 495 -4.85 -15.04 12.46
N ALA A 496 -4.59 -15.91 13.43
CA ALA A 496 -5.44 -17.04 13.79
C ALA A 496 -6.82 -16.57 14.29
N GLN A 497 -6.86 -15.59 15.20
CA GLN A 497 -8.10 -14.99 15.72
C GLN A 497 -8.93 -14.34 14.60
N ARG A 498 -8.26 -13.79 13.57
CA ARG A 498 -8.94 -13.29 12.38
C ARG A 498 -9.50 -14.39 11.48
N MET A 499 -8.84 -15.52 11.34
CA MET A 499 -9.37 -16.66 10.57
C MET A 499 -10.58 -17.27 11.27
N GLU A 500 -10.52 -17.39 12.60
CA GLU A 500 -11.62 -17.90 13.45
C GLU A 500 -12.88 -17.03 13.36
N ARG A 501 -12.72 -15.71 13.24
CA ARG A 501 -13.84 -14.75 13.09
C ARG A 501 -14.28 -14.52 11.65
N ALA A 502 -13.81 -15.30 10.67
CA ALA A 502 -14.11 -15.08 9.25
C ALA A 502 -15.62 -15.18 8.93
N ALA A 503 -16.33 -16.14 9.53
CA ALA A 503 -17.77 -16.32 9.30
C ALA A 503 -18.60 -15.16 9.89
N ALA A 504 -18.31 -14.74 11.13
CA ALA A 504 -19.00 -13.62 11.77
C ALA A 504 -18.72 -12.27 11.08
N ASP A 505 -17.49 -12.06 10.57
CA ASP A 505 -17.17 -10.87 9.76
C ASP A 505 -17.96 -10.84 8.44
N LEU A 506 -18.23 -12.01 7.85
CA LEU A 506 -18.97 -12.10 6.59
C LEU A 506 -20.45 -11.72 6.78
N GLU A 507 -21.09 -12.17 7.87
CA GLU A 507 -22.47 -11.79 8.20
C GLU A 507 -22.59 -10.27 8.43
N GLY A 508 -21.70 -9.68 9.22
CA GLY A 508 -21.66 -8.22 9.43
C GLY A 508 -21.44 -7.43 8.14
N ARG A 509 -20.62 -7.96 7.21
CA ARG A 509 -20.43 -7.36 5.88
C ARG A 509 -21.69 -7.43 5.03
N PHE A 510 -22.40 -8.56 5.00
CA PHE A 510 -23.65 -8.66 4.26
C PHE A 510 -24.72 -7.72 4.81
N ALA A 511 -24.82 -7.57 6.15
CA ALA A 511 -25.71 -6.60 6.77
C ALA A 511 -25.36 -5.16 6.34
N HIS A 512 -24.07 -4.78 6.39
CA HIS A 512 -23.60 -3.48 5.93
C HIS A 512 -23.86 -3.24 4.45
N TRP A 513 -23.58 -4.23 3.59
CA TRP A 513 -23.81 -4.13 2.15
C TRP A 513 -25.29 -4.04 1.80
N SER A 514 -26.14 -4.82 2.48
CA SER A 514 -27.59 -4.75 2.31
C SER A 514 -28.12 -3.38 2.70
N TYR A 515 -27.63 -2.83 3.81
CA TYR A 515 -27.99 -1.49 4.25
C TYR A 515 -27.50 -0.42 3.25
N ALA A 516 -26.23 -0.45 2.85
CA ALA A 516 -25.67 0.47 1.87
C ALA A 516 -26.44 0.42 0.52
N ALA A 517 -26.82 -0.77 0.05
CA ALA A 517 -27.61 -0.94 -1.16
C ALA A 517 -29.02 -0.31 -1.07
N SER A 518 -29.55 -0.07 0.14
CA SER A 518 -30.84 0.57 0.34
C SER A 518 -30.79 2.10 0.31
N LEU A 519 -29.59 2.71 0.37
CA LEU A 519 -29.43 4.17 0.42
C LEU A 519 -30.01 4.91 -0.80
N PRO A 520 -29.88 4.43 -2.06
CA PRO A 520 -30.49 5.07 -3.23
C PRO A 520 -32.01 4.82 -3.32
N SER A 521 -32.77 5.29 -2.32
CA SER A 521 -34.21 5.05 -2.18
C SER A 521 -35.11 6.06 -2.90
N ALA A 522 -34.60 7.27 -3.17
CA ALA A 522 -35.36 8.33 -3.84
C ALA A 522 -35.66 8.01 -5.32
N GLN A 523 -36.71 8.63 -5.87
CA GLN A 523 -37.10 8.43 -7.27
C GLN A 523 -35.95 8.86 -8.21
N GLY A 524 -35.48 7.93 -9.04
CA GLY A 524 -34.34 8.16 -9.95
C GLY A 524 -32.95 7.88 -9.34
N ALA A 525 -32.82 7.81 -8.00
CA ALA A 525 -31.55 7.52 -7.33
C ALA A 525 -31.03 6.11 -7.63
N GLN A 526 -31.89 5.16 -7.99
CA GLN A 526 -31.45 3.84 -8.46
C GLN A 526 -30.64 3.91 -9.77
N TRP A 527 -30.90 4.90 -10.63
CA TRP A 527 -30.20 5.05 -11.92
C TRP A 527 -28.98 5.96 -11.82
N LEU A 528 -29.06 7.03 -11.02
CA LEU A 528 -28.02 8.06 -10.91
C LEU A 528 -27.22 8.01 -9.60
N GLY A 529 -27.63 7.21 -8.63
CA GLY A 529 -27.06 7.14 -7.29
C GLY A 529 -27.51 8.28 -6.39
N VAL A 530 -27.00 8.27 -5.15
CA VAL A 530 -27.14 9.38 -4.19
C VAL A 530 -26.19 10.55 -4.47
N GLY A 531 -25.25 10.36 -5.40
CA GLY A 531 -24.24 11.33 -5.81
C GLY A 531 -22.83 10.91 -5.40
N VAL A 532 -21.86 11.27 -6.24
CA VAL A 532 -20.43 11.00 -5.99
C VAL A 532 -19.99 11.70 -4.71
N GLY A 533 -19.31 10.98 -3.82
CA GLY A 533 -18.85 11.48 -2.52
C GLY A 533 -19.95 11.68 -1.48
N GLN A 534 -21.20 11.29 -1.76
CA GLN A 534 -22.34 11.48 -0.84
C GLN A 534 -22.63 10.23 0.00
N PHE A 535 -21.85 9.16 -0.11
CA PHE A 535 -22.08 7.93 0.65
C PHE A 535 -22.19 8.19 2.16
N ALA A 536 -21.20 8.88 2.74
CA ALA A 536 -21.15 9.11 4.19
C ALA A 536 -22.35 9.92 4.68
N GLU A 537 -22.69 10.97 3.96
CA GLU A 537 -23.84 11.83 4.27
C GLU A 537 -25.15 11.05 4.17
N ALA A 538 -25.36 10.30 3.07
CA ALA A 538 -26.55 9.46 2.90
C ALA A 538 -26.66 8.41 4.01
N TYR A 539 -25.53 7.80 4.39
CA TYR A 539 -25.44 6.85 5.50
C TYR A 539 -25.83 7.52 6.81
N PHE A 540 -25.30 8.71 7.14
CA PHE A 540 -25.59 9.39 8.41
C PHE A 540 -27.06 9.78 8.59
N TRP A 541 -27.74 10.19 7.50
CA TRP A 541 -29.16 10.59 7.55
C TRP A 541 -30.11 9.42 7.66
N HIS A 542 -29.76 8.27 7.08
CA HIS A 542 -30.63 7.09 7.03
C HIS A 542 -30.20 6.00 8.03
N ALA A 543 -29.05 6.16 8.71
CA ALA A 543 -28.51 5.12 9.59
C ALA A 543 -29.41 4.94 10.81
N PRO A 544 -29.46 3.71 11.37
CA PRO A 544 -29.93 3.52 12.73
C PRO A 544 -29.26 4.56 13.65
N GLN A 545 -30.01 5.12 14.60
CA GLN A 545 -29.57 6.25 15.43
C GLN A 545 -28.19 6.04 16.12
N GLU A 546 -27.71 4.80 16.20
CA GLU A 546 -26.55 4.36 16.96
C GLU A 546 -25.21 4.34 16.21
N VAL A 547 -25.12 4.86 14.97
CA VAL A 547 -23.92 4.68 14.11
C VAL A 547 -23.24 5.99 13.68
N PHE A 548 -23.82 7.15 14.00
CA PHE A 548 -23.23 8.44 13.63
C PHE A 548 -21.93 8.71 14.45
N PRO A 549 -20.76 8.88 13.79
CA PRO A 549 -19.48 9.04 14.47
C PRO A 549 -19.28 10.44 15.05
N GLY A 550 -20.01 11.45 14.56
CA GLY A 550 -19.78 12.87 14.82
C GLY A 550 -19.50 13.62 13.51
N SER A 551 -19.51 14.95 13.57
CA SER A 551 -19.22 15.80 12.42
C SER A 551 -18.50 17.06 12.85
N HIS A 552 -17.94 17.77 11.86
CA HIS A 552 -17.46 19.13 12.08
C HIS A 552 -17.81 20.02 10.90
N THR A 553 -18.01 21.30 11.17
CA THR A 553 -18.18 22.34 10.14
C THR A 553 -17.80 23.70 10.73
N LEU A 554 -17.78 24.75 9.91
CA LEU A 554 -17.59 26.12 10.37
C LEU A 554 -18.95 26.79 10.64
N GLY A 555 -19.05 27.49 11.76
CA GLY A 555 -20.07 28.49 12.03
C GLY A 555 -19.51 29.90 11.89
N PHE A 556 -20.38 30.90 11.80
CA PHE A 556 -19.99 32.30 11.71
C PHE A 556 -20.84 33.16 12.64
N ASP A 557 -20.19 33.93 13.51
CA ASP A 557 -20.82 34.92 14.40
C ASP A 557 -20.33 36.31 13.95
N ALA A 558 -21.20 37.13 13.37
CA ALA A 558 -20.86 38.47 12.87
C ALA A 558 -19.59 38.52 11.97
N GLY A 559 -19.35 37.44 11.21
CA GLY A 559 -18.17 37.29 10.34
C GLY A 559 -16.98 36.57 10.98
N ASN A 560 -16.97 36.35 12.30
CA ASN A 560 -15.95 35.54 12.97
C ASN A 560 -16.24 34.05 12.79
N PRO A 561 -15.35 33.27 12.14
CA PRO A 561 -15.51 31.82 12.02
C PRO A 561 -15.23 31.12 13.36
N TYR A 562 -15.95 30.02 13.62
CA TYR A 562 -15.68 29.11 14.74
C TYR A 562 -15.98 27.68 14.34
N LEU A 563 -15.45 26.71 15.08
CA LEU A 563 -15.67 25.30 14.81
C LEU A 563 -16.94 24.79 15.50
N LYS A 564 -17.82 24.17 14.73
CA LYS A 564 -18.95 23.39 15.24
C LYS A 564 -18.56 21.91 15.27
N LEU A 565 -18.68 21.28 16.43
CA LEU A 565 -18.45 19.84 16.63
C LEU A 565 -19.77 19.13 16.94
N GLY A 566 -20.28 18.40 15.95
CA GLY A 566 -21.45 17.56 16.07
C GLY A 566 -21.18 16.33 16.93
N ALA A 567 -22.09 16.03 17.86
CA ALA A 567 -21.95 14.94 18.80
C ALA A 567 -22.09 13.56 18.13
N PRO A 568 -21.30 12.55 18.55
CA PRO A 568 -21.53 11.16 18.17
C PRO A 568 -22.90 10.68 18.68
N ARG A 569 -23.55 9.78 17.94
CA ARG A 569 -24.82 9.13 18.36
C ARG A 569 -24.66 7.63 18.66
N HIS A 570 -23.43 7.13 18.69
CA HIS A 570 -23.11 5.74 19.03
C HIS A 570 -22.72 5.57 20.51
N VAL A 571 -22.69 4.32 21.00
CA VAL A 571 -22.18 4.02 22.34
C VAL A 571 -20.67 4.29 22.38
N LEU A 572 -20.28 5.30 23.14
CA LEU A 572 -18.89 5.67 23.41
C LEU A 572 -18.16 4.46 24.01
N GLY A 573 -17.13 3.96 23.32
CA GLY A 573 -16.39 2.74 23.65
C GLY A 573 -16.38 1.69 22.54
N PHE A 574 -17.46 1.60 21.74
CA PHE A 574 -17.51 0.76 20.52
C PHE A 574 -17.13 1.56 19.25
N GLY A 575 -17.51 2.85 19.20
CA GLY A 575 -16.95 3.83 18.28
C GLY A 575 -16.03 4.76 19.06
N GLU A 576 -14.82 4.97 18.54
CA GLU A 576 -13.94 5.99 19.08
C GLU A 576 -14.43 7.38 18.66
N LEU A 577 -14.00 8.39 19.41
CA LEU A 577 -14.37 9.78 19.18
C LEU A 577 -13.96 10.24 17.77
N TYR A 578 -14.87 10.99 17.13
CA TYR A 578 -14.55 11.77 15.94
C TYR A 578 -13.67 12.95 16.32
N ARG A 579 -12.49 13.02 15.71
CA ARG A 579 -11.44 13.95 16.10
C ARG A 579 -11.21 14.98 15.02
N VAL A 580 -10.99 16.21 15.44
CA VAL A 580 -10.43 17.29 14.63
C VAL A 580 -9.07 17.64 15.20
N SER A 581 -8.04 17.59 14.37
CA SER A 581 -6.66 17.43 14.82
C SER A 581 -5.69 18.33 14.07
N GLN A 582 -4.61 18.73 14.72
CA GLN A 582 -3.49 19.46 14.11
C GLN A 582 -2.16 18.79 14.48
N ARG A 583 -1.22 18.75 13.54
CA ARG A 583 0.15 18.30 13.83
C ARG A 583 0.86 19.31 14.70
N VAL A 584 1.49 18.81 15.76
CA VAL A 584 2.29 19.62 16.70
C VAL A 584 3.72 19.13 16.73
N SER A 585 4.62 19.91 17.32
CA SER A 585 6.05 19.57 17.36
C SER A 585 6.28 18.17 17.95
N PRO A 586 7.18 17.34 17.41
CA PRO A 586 7.56 16.09 18.07
C PRO A 586 8.42 16.33 19.33
N GLY A 587 8.95 17.55 19.52
CA GLY A 587 9.82 17.95 20.63
C GLY A 587 9.12 18.85 21.65
N LEU A 588 7.86 18.55 21.98
CA LEU A 588 7.09 19.25 23.01
C LEU A 588 7.80 19.20 24.37
N ALA A 589 7.75 20.33 25.09
CA ALA A 589 8.18 20.41 26.47
C ALA A 589 6.94 20.47 27.38
N SER A 590 6.81 19.52 28.29
CA SER A 590 5.74 19.51 29.30
C SER A 590 6.06 20.45 30.48
N PRO A 591 5.04 20.98 31.20
CA PRO A 591 3.60 20.80 30.96
C PRO A 591 3.11 21.60 29.74
N LEU A 592 1.95 21.22 29.19
CA LEU A 592 1.32 21.97 28.09
C LEU A 592 0.15 22.77 28.65
N GLN A 593 0.07 24.06 28.31
CA GLN A 593 -1.05 24.91 28.68
C GLN A 593 -2.01 25.02 27.49
N LEU A 594 -3.26 24.60 27.70
CA LEU A 594 -4.33 24.78 26.72
C LEU A 594 -5.24 25.92 27.19
N ALA A 595 -5.49 26.88 26.30
CA ALA A 595 -6.56 27.85 26.41
C ALA A 595 -7.56 27.63 25.26
N VAL A 596 -8.86 27.75 25.54
CA VAL A 596 -9.92 27.55 24.56
C VAL A 596 -11.19 28.30 24.95
N ARG A 597 -11.92 28.86 23.97
CA ARG A 597 -13.28 29.37 24.16
C ARG A 597 -14.30 28.34 23.72
N LEU A 598 -15.30 28.11 24.57
CA LEU A 598 -16.34 27.10 24.34
C LEU A 598 -17.72 27.67 24.65
N ARG A 599 -18.72 27.18 23.92
CA ARG A 599 -20.13 27.30 24.30
C ARG A 599 -20.93 26.05 23.88
N ALA A 600 -21.99 25.77 24.61
CA ALA A 600 -22.85 24.61 24.40
C ALA A 600 -24.31 25.08 24.35
N PRO A 601 -24.82 25.47 23.17
CA PRO A 601 -26.08 26.22 23.08
C PRO A 601 -27.32 25.38 23.43
N GLU A 602 -27.26 24.06 23.24
CA GLU A 602 -28.42 23.17 23.34
C GLU A 602 -28.53 22.51 24.71
N GLN A 603 -27.47 21.86 25.18
CA GLN A 603 -27.41 21.11 26.44
C GLN A 603 -25.97 21.09 26.95
N ASP A 604 -25.76 20.58 28.18
CA ASP A 604 -24.43 20.33 28.70
C ASP A 604 -23.61 19.46 27.75
N ALA A 605 -22.38 19.91 27.47
CA ALA A 605 -21.46 19.25 26.57
C ALA A 605 -20.11 18.99 27.23
N ARG A 606 -19.27 18.21 26.55
CA ARG A 606 -17.92 17.89 27.02
C ARG A 606 -16.94 17.89 25.86
N LEU A 607 -15.92 18.72 25.97
CA LEU A 607 -14.77 18.67 25.08
C LEU A 607 -13.78 17.64 25.60
N ALA A 608 -13.42 16.67 24.78
CA ALA A 608 -12.25 15.82 24.97
C ALA A 608 -11.05 16.43 24.26
N VAL A 609 -9.91 16.44 24.93
CA VAL A 609 -8.64 16.98 24.43
C VAL A 609 -7.59 15.90 24.58
N GLU A 610 -6.80 15.69 23.53
CA GLU A 610 -5.68 14.75 23.57
C GLU A 610 -4.46 15.28 22.83
N VAL A 611 -3.27 14.97 23.34
CA VAL A 611 -2.01 15.09 22.61
C VAL A 611 -1.38 13.71 22.57
N CYS A 612 -1.28 13.14 21.37
CA CYS A 612 -0.91 11.75 21.16
C CYS A 612 0.31 11.62 20.25
N ARG A 613 1.16 10.63 20.54
CA ARG A 613 2.09 10.10 19.54
C ARG A 613 1.29 9.25 18.58
N LYS A 614 0.96 9.78 17.41
CA LYS A 614 0.05 9.13 16.46
C LYS A 614 0.46 9.44 15.03
N HIS A 615 0.55 8.40 14.21
CA HIS A 615 0.76 8.58 12.77
C HIS A 615 -0.54 9.00 12.10
N LEU A 616 -1.57 8.15 12.06
CA LEU A 616 -2.85 8.47 11.42
C LEU A 616 -4.06 8.03 12.25
N LEU A 617 -4.18 6.74 12.61
CA LEU A 617 -5.34 6.20 13.35
C LEU A 617 -4.98 5.72 14.75
N TYR A 618 -3.89 4.97 14.87
CA TYR A 618 -3.50 4.31 16.12
C TYR A 618 -2.57 5.20 16.95
N ASP A 619 -2.86 5.35 18.24
CA ASP A 619 -1.98 6.04 19.17
C ASP A 619 -0.88 5.10 19.72
N GLY A 620 0.27 5.69 20.02
CA GLY A 620 1.40 5.08 20.73
C GLY A 620 1.61 5.68 22.12
N GLY A 621 0.55 6.26 22.70
CA GLY A 621 0.55 6.97 23.97
C GLY A 621 0.08 8.43 23.87
N CYS A 622 -0.80 8.80 24.81
CA CYS A 622 -1.46 10.10 24.84
C CYS A 622 -1.37 10.77 26.23
N THR A 623 -1.42 12.10 26.25
CA THR A 623 -1.92 12.87 27.38
C THR A 623 -3.31 13.36 27.05
N THR A 624 -4.27 13.21 27.97
CA THR A 624 -5.69 13.53 27.73
C THR A 624 -6.27 14.38 28.84
N ALA A 625 -7.25 15.21 28.51
CA ALA A 625 -8.05 15.97 29.45
C ALA A 625 -9.49 16.12 28.91
N GLY A 626 -10.40 16.60 29.75
CA GLY A 626 -11.73 16.95 29.30
C GLY A 626 -12.29 18.15 30.03
N ILE A 627 -13.05 18.97 29.30
CA ILE A 627 -13.69 20.19 29.80
C ILE A 627 -15.20 19.98 29.74
N ARG A 628 -15.88 20.10 30.88
CA ARG A 628 -17.34 20.14 30.91
C ARG A 628 -17.79 21.56 30.62
N VAL A 629 -18.73 21.71 29.71
CA VAL A 629 -19.28 23.00 29.26
C VAL A 629 -20.76 23.00 29.60
N PRO A 630 -21.22 23.83 30.55
CA PRO A 630 -22.63 23.91 30.88
C PRO A 630 -23.42 24.50 29.72
N GLN A 631 -24.71 24.16 29.66
CA GLN A 631 -25.64 24.73 28.69
C GLN A 631 -25.62 26.27 28.75
N GLY A 632 -25.46 26.89 27.58
CA GLY A 632 -25.50 28.35 27.43
C GLY A 632 -25.00 28.81 26.06
N SER A 633 -25.53 29.95 25.61
CA SER A 633 -25.14 30.60 24.35
C SER A 633 -23.94 31.54 24.49
N ALA A 634 -23.49 31.82 25.73
CA ALA A 634 -22.36 32.68 26.00
C ALA A 634 -21.03 31.93 25.82
N TRP A 635 -20.08 32.59 25.15
CA TRP A 635 -18.70 32.10 25.07
C TRP A 635 -18.00 32.20 26.42
N ASN A 636 -17.42 31.10 26.88
CA ASN A 636 -16.63 31.05 28.11
C ASN A 636 -15.21 30.58 27.79
N THR A 637 -14.22 31.20 28.44
CA THR A 637 -12.81 30.81 28.30
C THR A 637 -12.44 29.79 29.34
N TYR A 638 -11.82 28.69 28.91
CA TYR A 638 -11.31 27.63 29.76
C TYR A 638 -9.80 27.54 29.61
N GLN A 639 -9.11 27.34 30.73
CA GLN A 639 -7.66 27.10 30.75
C GLN A 639 -7.38 25.84 31.54
N LEU A 640 -6.54 24.97 31.00
CA LEU A 640 -6.12 23.74 31.68
C LEU A 640 -4.67 23.41 31.38
N MET A 641 -4.00 22.85 32.38
CA MET A 641 -2.67 22.29 32.23
C MET A 641 -2.81 20.82 31.89
N LEU A 642 -2.40 20.42 30.69
CA LEU A 642 -2.30 19.01 30.35
C LEU A 642 -1.14 18.42 31.15
N PRO A 643 -1.37 17.31 31.89
CA PRO A 643 -0.31 16.69 32.66
C PRO A 643 0.82 16.22 31.73
N PRO A 644 2.05 16.06 32.26
CA PRO A 644 3.10 15.34 31.56
C PRO A 644 2.65 13.88 31.40
N GLY A 645 1.85 13.61 30.37
CA GLY A 645 1.33 12.28 30.11
C GLY A 645 2.44 11.37 29.57
N ARG A 646 2.12 10.08 29.47
CA ARG A 646 2.99 9.07 28.88
C ARG A 646 3.00 9.21 27.35
N LEU A 647 3.51 10.34 26.84
CA LEU A 647 3.96 10.47 25.45
C LEU A 647 5.16 9.51 25.35
N GLY A 648 4.90 8.26 24.96
CA GLY A 648 5.78 7.11 25.17
C GLY A 648 7.26 7.38 24.85
N VAL A 649 8.16 6.67 25.54
CA VAL A 649 9.63 6.80 25.38
C VAL A 649 9.99 6.77 23.89
N PRO A 650 10.85 7.69 23.39
CA PRO A 650 11.28 7.67 22.00
C PRO A 650 11.78 6.28 21.62
N ALA A 651 11.24 5.69 20.55
CA ALA A 651 11.93 4.57 19.91
C ALA A 651 13.33 5.06 19.54
N ALA A 652 14.36 4.25 19.81
CA ALA A 652 15.76 4.65 19.63
C ALA A 652 16.00 5.28 18.24
N GLY A 653 16.13 6.61 18.22
CA GLY A 653 16.61 7.39 17.07
C GLY A 653 15.60 7.83 16.00
N LEU A 654 14.29 7.55 16.11
CA LEU A 654 13.31 7.96 15.09
C LEU A 654 12.26 8.97 15.61
N PRO A 655 12.01 10.09 14.89
CA PRO A 655 10.99 11.05 15.28
C PRO A 655 9.60 10.43 15.13
N ARG A 656 8.84 10.40 16.23
CA ARG A 656 7.41 10.03 16.24
C ARG A 656 6.55 11.25 16.01
N LEU A 657 5.66 11.17 15.04
CA LEU A 657 4.69 12.24 14.80
C LEU A 657 3.80 12.44 16.04
N THR A 658 3.45 13.69 16.29
CA THR A 658 2.63 14.10 17.43
C THR A 658 1.46 14.91 16.91
N VAL A 659 0.29 14.68 17.48
CA VAL A 659 -0.95 15.33 17.07
C VAL A 659 -1.65 15.86 18.32
N PHE A 660 -2.17 17.07 18.22
CA PHE A 660 -3.18 17.60 19.12
C PHE A 660 -4.55 17.35 18.50
N SER A 661 -5.49 16.83 19.28
CA SER A 661 -6.83 16.54 18.81
C SER A 661 -7.87 17.00 19.82
N ILE A 662 -8.98 17.49 19.28
CA ILE A 662 -10.18 17.83 20.01
C ILE A 662 -11.35 16.99 19.51
N ALA A 663 -12.24 16.63 20.41
CA ALA A 663 -13.43 15.85 20.08
C ALA A 663 -14.60 16.20 21.00
N ASN A 664 -15.81 15.97 20.51
CA ASN A 664 -17.03 16.09 21.31
C ASN A 664 -17.35 14.74 21.97
N ASP A 665 -17.14 14.65 23.29
CA ASP A 665 -17.42 13.47 24.15
C ASP A 665 -18.77 13.62 24.85
N SER A 666 -19.76 14.18 24.15
CA SER A 666 -21.11 14.41 24.66
C SER A 666 -22.17 14.05 23.64
N ARG A 667 -23.44 14.39 23.93
CA ARG A 667 -24.59 14.13 23.05
C ARG A 667 -25.20 15.39 22.44
N ALA A 668 -24.59 16.56 22.66
CA ALA A 668 -25.09 17.84 22.20
C ALA A 668 -24.05 18.59 21.36
N LEU A 669 -24.50 19.54 20.54
CA LEU A 669 -23.60 20.40 19.76
C LEU A 669 -22.64 21.15 20.69
N LEU A 670 -21.36 21.13 20.33
CA LEU A 670 -20.31 21.90 21.01
C LEU A 670 -19.68 22.86 20.01
N GLU A 671 -19.50 24.12 20.41
CA GLU A 671 -18.87 25.14 19.58
C GLU A 671 -17.55 25.59 20.22
N VAL A 672 -16.51 25.71 19.40
CA VAL A 672 -15.12 25.88 19.82
C VAL A 672 -14.48 27.02 19.04
N ASP A 673 -13.79 27.91 19.77
CA ASP A 673 -13.05 29.04 19.20
C ASP A 673 -11.78 29.33 20.02
N GLU A 674 -10.86 30.12 19.46
CA GLU A 674 -9.63 30.63 20.09
C GLU A 674 -8.81 29.55 20.84
N LEU A 675 -8.47 28.46 20.14
CA LEU A 675 -7.60 27.41 20.68
C LEU A 675 -6.14 27.87 20.69
N SER A 676 -5.47 27.74 21.84
CA SER A 676 -4.04 27.99 21.99
C SER A 676 -3.41 26.87 22.82
N LEU A 677 -2.33 26.26 22.31
CA LEU A 677 -1.58 25.21 23.00
C LEU A 677 -0.11 25.63 23.13
N ILE A 678 0.28 26.02 24.33
CA ILE A 678 1.62 26.53 24.61
C ILE A 678 2.44 25.47 25.35
N ASP A 679 3.65 25.19 24.85
CA ASP A 679 4.61 24.30 25.53
C ASP A 679 5.33 25.00 26.69
N ALA A 680 6.03 24.24 27.54
CA ALA A 680 6.78 24.82 28.67
C ALA A 680 7.92 25.76 28.28
N ARG A 681 8.24 25.90 26.98
CA ARG A 681 9.19 26.88 26.45
C ARG A 681 8.50 28.15 25.96
N GLY A 682 7.17 28.26 26.13
CA GLY A 682 6.39 29.40 25.67
C GLY A 682 6.09 29.39 24.18
N ARG A 683 6.24 28.26 23.48
CA ARG A 683 5.98 28.17 22.03
C ARG A 683 4.55 27.72 21.76
N GLU A 684 3.80 28.54 21.02
CA GLU A 684 2.52 28.16 20.43
C GLU A 684 2.72 26.97 19.47
N GLN A 685 1.82 25.99 19.54
CA GLN A 685 1.87 24.77 18.76
C GLN A 685 0.79 24.70 17.68
N LEU A 686 -0.24 25.54 17.76
CA LEU A 686 -1.36 25.57 16.82
C LEU A 686 -1.19 26.72 15.81
N GLY A 687 -1.38 26.43 14.53
CA GLY A 687 -1.25 27.40 13.43
C GLY A 687 -2.54 28.12 13.01
N ASN A 688 -3.71 27.65 13.47
CA ASN A 688 -5.02 28.18 13.07
C ASN A 688 -6.08 27.97 14.16
N GLY A 689 -5.80 28.42 15.38
CA GLY A 689 -6.69 28.23 16.54
C GLY A 689 -7.97 29.07 16.54
N HIS A 690 -7.98 30.16 15.76
CA HIS A 690 -9.10 31.11 15.60
C HIS A 690 -9.95 30.84 14.35
N PHE A 691 -9.61 29.81 13.57
CA PHE A 691 -10.34 29.40 12.36
C PHE A 691 -10.49 30.47 11.25
N GLU A 692 -9.78 31.61 11.32
CA GLU A 692 -9.79 32.65 10.28
C GLU A 692 -9.32 32.13 8.90
N GLN A 693 -8.45 31.11 8.91
CA GLN A 693 -7.98 30.42 7.69
C GLN A 693 -8.87 29.23 7.32
N GLY A 694 -10.07 29.14 7.90
CA GLY A 694 -11.02 28.05 7.66
C GLY A 694 -10.47 26.69 8.08
N ALA A 695 -10.43 25.74 7.13
CA ALA A 695 -10.00 24.36 7.35
C ALA A 695 -8.47 24.19 7.48
N ASP A 696 -7.68 25.22 7.20
CA ASP A 696 -6.23 25.09 7.11
C ASP A 696 -5.65 24.51 8.40
N TYR A 697 -4.72 23.57 8.23
CA TYR A 697 -4.06 22.74 9.24
C TYR A 697 -4.93 21.75 10.02
N TRP A 698 -6.26 21.88 9.98
CA TRP A 698 -7.17 21.00 10.69
C TRP A 698 -7.47 19.75 9.87
N PHE A 699 -7.19 18.60 10.46
CA PHE A 699 -7.35 17.29 9.85
C PHE A 699 -8.23 16.41 10.73
N PHE A 700 -9.22 15.77 10.15
CA PHE A 700 -10.16 14.95 10.91
C PHE A 700 -9.85 13.46 10.81
N SER A 701 -10.23 12.69 11.83
CA SER A 701 -10.12 11.23 11.79
C SER A 701 -11.28 10.53 12.51
N SER A 702 -11.55 9.29 12.07
CA SER A 702 -12.48 8.35 12.70
C SER A 702 -11.76 7.02 12.88
N ASP A 703 -11.12 6.85 14.04
CA ASP A 703 -10.00 5.91 14.20
C ASP A 703 -10.40 4.43 14.15
N ARG A 704 -11.57 4.08 14.70
CA ARG A 704 -12.07 2.70 14.72
C ARG A 704 -13.44 2.51 14.08
N HIS A 705 -14.14 3.59 13.77
CA HIS A 705 -15.49 3.55 13.24
C HIS A 705 -15.50 3.90 11.73
N HIS A 706 -15.26 2.90 10.88
CA HIS A 706 -15.01 3.11 9.45
C HIS A 706 -16.19 2.77 8.53
N LEU A 707 -17.18 1.98 8.97
CA LEU A 707 -18.29 1.53 8.11
C LEU A 707 -19.12 2.68 7.51
N PRO A 708 -19.46 3.74 8.25
CA PRO A 708 -20.24 4.85 7.71
C PRO A 708 -19.55 5.63 6.60
N TRP A 709 -18.23 5.49 6.47
CA TRP A 709 -17.44 6.23 5.49
C TRP A 709 -17.26 5.48 4.17
N HIS A 710 -17.50 4.16 4.16
CA HIS A 710 -17.17 3.30 3.04
C HIS A 710 -18.27 2.29 2.73
N ALA A 711 -18.63 2.14 1.45
CA ALA A 711 -19.53 1.06 1.02
C ALA A 711 -18.91 -0.34 1.23
N LYS A 712 -17.58 -0.43 1.39
CA LYS A 712 -16.83 -1.68 1.61
C LYS A 712 -17.02 -2.73 0.50
N ASN A 713 -17.32 -2.26 -0.71
CA ASN A 713 -17.33 -3.03 -1.94
C ASN A 713 -17.32 -2.04 -3.12
N LEU A 714 -16.43 -2.25 -4.08
CA LEU A 714 -16.17 -1.36 -5.21
C LEU A 714 -17.38 -1.23 -6.15
N TRP A 715 -18.04 -2.35 -6.48
CA TRP A 715 -19.22 -2.32 -7.35
C TRP A 715 -20.42 -1.71 -6.63
N LEU A 716 -20.61 -2.04 -5.35
CA LEU A 716 -21.63 -1.44 -4.52
C LEU A 716 -21.40 0.07 -4.39
N HIS A 717 -20.16 0.52 -4.27
CA HIS A 717 -19.82 1.95 -4.24
C HIS A 717 -20.30 2.65 -5.52
N PHE A 718 -20.03 2.11 -6.72
CA PHE A 718 -20.57 2.68 -7.97
C PHE A 718 -22.10 2.65 -8.02
N PHE A 719 -22.74 1.58 -7.54
CA PHE A 719 -24.20 1.53 -7.49
C PHE A 719 -24.77 2.59 -6.55
N VAL A 720 -24.20 2.75 -5.35
CA VAL A 720 -24.73 3.69 -4.37
C VAL A 720 -24.52 5.13 -4.83
N GLU A 721 -23.31 5.49 -5.24
CA GLU A 721 -22.98 6.88 -5.57
C GLU A 721 -23.38 7.29 -7.00
N GLN A 722 -23.45 6.34 -7.93
CA GLN A 722 -23.67 6.62 -9.36
C GLN A 722 -24.79 5.78 -10.00
N GLY A 723 -25.48 4.96 -9.22
CA GLY A 723 -26.61 4.14 -9.66
C GLY A 723 -26.22 3.04 -10.64
N TRP A 724 -27.23 2.46 -11.29
CA TRP A 724 -27.04 1.46 -12.34
C TRP A 724 -26.18 1.97 -13.50
N LEU A 725 -26.24 3.27 -13.83
CA LEU A 725 -25.43 3.83 -14.91
C LEU A 725 -23.93 3.72 -14.58
N GLY A 726 -23.51 4.17 -13.40
CA GLY A 726 -22.12 4.08 -12.97
C GLY A 726 -21.65 2.63 -12.81
N LEU A 727 -22.47 1.77 -12.19
CA LEU A 727 -22.15 0.36 -12.00
C LEU A 727 -21.92 -0.35 -13.33
N VAL A 728 -22.83 -0.19 -14.29
CA VAL A 728 -22.71 -0.82 -15.62
C VAL A 728 -21.52 -0.25 -16.37
N ALA A 729 -21.35 1.07 -16.39
CA ALA A 729 -20.24 1.73 -17.07
C ALA A 729 -18.87 1.27 -16.54
N PHE A 730 -18.71 1.23 -15.22
CA PHE A 730 -17.50 0.75 -14.58
C PHE A 730 -17.25 -0.74 -14.84
N SER A 731 -18.30 -1.57 -14.79
CA SER A 731 -18.19 -3.01 -15.08
C SER A 731 -17.76 -3.26 -16.52
N LEU A 732 -18.31 -2.50 -17.48
CA LEU A 732 -17.91 -2.55 -18.89
C LEU A 732 -16.43 -2.14 -19.07
N LEU A 733 -15.97 -1.11 -18.35
CA LEU A 733 -14.55 -0.71 -18.36
C LEU A 733 -13.65 -1.84 -17.86
N CYS A 734 -14.00 -2.48 -16.74
CA CYS A 734 -13.23 -3.57 -16.15
C CYS A 734 -13.15 -4.77 -17.10
N VAL A 735 -14.29 -5.20 -17.65
CA VAL A 735 -14.37 -6.32 -18.61
C VAL A 735 -13.60 -5.98 -19.89
N ALA A 736 -13.72 -4.76 -20.40
CA ALA A 736 -12.98 -4.32 -21.58
C ALA A 736 -11.46 -4.33 -21.34
N ALA A 737 -10.98 -3.86 -20.19
CA ALA A 737 -9.56 -3.91 -19.85
C ALA A 737 -9.05 -5.36 -19.71
N ALA A 738 -9.76 -6.21 -18.95
CA ALA A 738 -9.37 -7.60 -18.72
C ALA A 738 -9.41 -8.45 -20.02
N SER A 739 -10.46 -8.30 -20.84
CA SER A 739 -10.59 -9.00 -22.12
C SER A 739 -9.48 -8.63 -23.10
N ARG A 740 -9.05 -7.36 -23.12
CA ARG A 740 -7.94 -6.90 -23.97
C ARG A 740 -6.62 -7.57 -23.60
N LEU A 741 -6.34 -7.72 -22.30
CA LEU A 741 -5.11 -8.32 -21.77
C LEU A 741 -5.09 -9.85 -21.85
N THR A 742 -6.25 -10.50 -21.90
CA THR A 742 -6.37 -11.97 -21.93
C THR A 742 -6.55 -12.52 -23.35
N LEU A 743 -7.58 -12.08 -24.06
CA LEU A 743 -8.02 -12.63 -25.35
C LEU A 743 -7.79 -11.67 -26.51
N GLY A 744 -7.72 -10.36 -26.25
CA GLY A 744 -7.59 -9.34 -27.28
C GLY A 744 -6.17 -9.14 -27.78
N ARG A 745 -6.01 -8.20 -28.74
CA ARG A 745 -4.70 -7.84 -29.34
C ARG A 745 -3.66 -7.32 -28.35
N ALA A 746 -4.02 -7.03 -27.10
CA ALA A 746 -3.05 -6.58 -26.10
C ALA A 746 -2.38 -7.77 -25.39
N SER A 747 -2.93 -9.00 -25.47
CA SER A 747 -2.42 -10.17 -24.75
C SER A 747 -0.96 -10.52 -25.07
N ALA A 748 -0.51 -10.22 -26.30
CA ALA A 748 0.88 -10.40 -26.71
C ALA A 748 1.81 -9.22 -26.33
N HIS A 749 1.29 -8.11 -25.78
CA HIS A 749 2.12 -7.00 -25.33
C HIS A 749 2.91 -7.38 -24.06
N PRO A 750 4.19 -7.00 -23.88
CA PRO A 750 4.98 -7.34 -22.69
C PRO A 750 4.33 -6.95 -21.36
N LEU A 751 3.59 -5.84 -21.33
CA LEU A 751 2.85 -5.38 -20.13
C LEU A 751 1.57 -6.16 -19.81
N ALA A 752 1.08 -7.03 -20.67
CA ALA A 752 -0.20 -7.69 -20.42
C ALA A 752 -0.22 -8.56 -19.15
N PRO A 753 0.78 -9.43 -18.88
CA PRO A 753 0.82 -10.23 -17.65
C PRO A 753 0.81 -9.39 -16.35
N PRO A 754 1.70 -8.40 -16.14
CA PRO A 754 1.70 -7.64 -14.90
C PRO A 754 0.46 -6.75 -14.72
N LEU A 755 -0.07 -6.16 -15.80
CA LEU A 755 -1.30 -5.36 -15.72
C LEU A 755 -2.52 -6.22 -15.41
N LEU A 756 -2.63 -7.40 -16.03
CA LEU A 756 -3.73 -8.32 -15.75
C LEU A 756 -3.68 -8.78 -14.31
N ALA A 757 -2.51 -9.19 -13.83
CA ALA A 757 -2.30 -9.61 -12.46
C ALA A 757 -2.60 -8.51 -11.43
N GLY A 758 -2.13 -7.28 -11.69
CA GLY A 758 -2.38 -6.12 -10.82
C GLY A 758 -3.86 -5.73 -10.78
N LEU A 759 -4.53 -5.67 -11.93
CA LEU A 759 -5.96 -5.38 -11.98
C LEU A 759 -6.79 -6.49 -11.32
N THR A 760 -6.46 -7.77 -11.52
CA THR A 760 -7.13 -8.88 -10.83
C THR A 760 -6.97 -8.77 -9.31
N ALA A 761 -5.75 -8.50 -8.82
CA ALA A 761 -5.52 -8.31 -7.39
C ALA A 761 -6.33 -7.13 -6.85
N PHE A 762 -6.33 -6.00 -7.56
CA PHE A 762 -7.10 -4.80 -7.19
C PHE A 762 -8.60 -5.06 -7.14
N PHE A 763 -9.17 -5.78 -8.10
CA PHE A 763 -10.59 -6.13 -8.12
C PHE A 763 -10.97 -7.09 -6.99
N ILE A 764 -10.07 -8.00 -6.59
CA ILE A 764 -10.29 -8.88 -5.44
C ILE A 764 -10.32 -8.06 -4.13
N VAL A 765 -9.38 -7.12 -3.96
CA VAL A 765 -9.45 -6.18 -2.83
C VAL A 765 -10.76 -5.38 -2.89
N GLY A 766 -11.14 -4.92 -4.09
CA GLY A 766 -12.38 -4.18 -4.35
C GLY A 766 -13.65 -4.98 -4.07
N ALA A 767 -13.61 -6.31 -3.99
CA ALA A 767 -14.76 -7.09 -3.56
C ALA A 767 -15.09 -6.87 -2.06
N PHE A 768 -14.13 -6.37 -1.28
CA PHE A 768 -14.25 -6.17 0.18
C PHE A 768 -14.05 -4.71 0.64
N ASP A 769 -13.65 -3.81 -0.26
CA ASP A 769 -13.41 -2.39 -0.01
C ASP A 769 -13.81 -1.51 -1.20
N SER A 770 -14.05 -0.21 -0.94
CA SER A 770 -14.52 0.75 -1.95
C SER A 770 -13.41 1.23 -2.89
N LEU A 771 -12.19 1.44 -2.39
CA LEU A 771 -10.94 1.79 -3.11
C LEU A 771 -10.91 3.09 -3.92
N VAL A 772 -11.99 3.46 -4.61
CA VAL A 772 -12.06 4.64 -5.48
C VAL A 772 -12.50 5.91 -4.76
N ASP A 773 -12.80 5.79 -3.47
CA ASP A 773 -12.95 6.88 -2.50
C ASP A 773 -11.62 7.54 -2.12
N ALA A 774 -10.49 6.97 -2.55
CA ALA A 774 -9.17 7.57 -2.51
C ALA A 774 -8.73 8.03 -3.92
N PRO A 775 -8.78 9.35 -4.22
CA PRO A 775 -8.60 9.85 -5.59
C PRO A 775 -7.26 9.48 -6.26
N ARG A 776 -6.17 9.41 -5.48
CA ARG A 776 -4.84 9.04 -5.97
C ARG A 776 -4.79 7.59 -6.45
N LEU A 777 -5.40 6.69 -5.68
CA LEU A 777 -5.51 5.27 -6.04
C LEU A 777 -6.46 5.09 -7.23
N ALA A 778 -7.60 5.80 -7.23
CA ALA A 778 -8.54 5.78 -8.35
C ALA A 778 -7.87 6.22 -9.67
N MET A 779 -7.13 7.33 -9.65
CA MET A 779 -6.36 7.82 -10.80
C MET A 779 -5.42 6.76 -11.33
N LEU A 780 -4.63 6.12 -10.45
CA LEU A 780 -3.70 5.07 -10.88
C LEU A 780 -4.45 3.89 -11.51
N ALA A 781 -5.52 3.40 -10.87
CA ALA A 781 -6.32 2.29 -11.37
C ALA A 781 -6.91 2.59 -12.76
N TYR A 782 -7.49 3.79 -12.95
CA TYR A 782 -8.01 4.23 -14.24
C TYR A 782 -6.91 4.38 -15.30
N LEU A 783 -5.76 4.96 -14.94
CA LEU A 783 -4.64 5.10 -15.87
C LEU A 783 -4.14 3.72 -16.36
N LEU A 784 -4.06 2.73 -15.47
CA LEU A 784 -3.67 1.36 -15.82
C LEU A 784 -4.73 0.64 -16.65
N MET A 785 -6.03 0.85 -16.38
CA MET A 785 -7.12 0.36 -17.23
C MET A 785 -7.07 1.01 -18.62
N PHE A 786 -6.81 2.32 -18.72
CA PHE A 786 -6.67 3.00 -20.00
C PHE A 786 -5.44 2.55 -20.78
N ALA A 787 -4.32 2.31 -20.09
CA ALA A 787 -3.16 1.65 -20.69
C ALA A 787 -3.57 0.28 -21.28
N ALA A 788 -4.21 -0.58 -20.48
CA ALA A 788 -4.67 -1.90 -20.89
C ALA A 788 -5.59 -1.85 -22.13
N LEU A 789 -6.52 -0.90 -22.18
CA LEU A 789 -7.38 -0.70 -23.34
C LEU A 789 -6.57 -0.37 -24.59
N GLY A 790 -5.63 0.58 -24.52
CA GLY A 790 -4.96 1.09 -25.71
C GLY A 790 -3.80 0.24 -26.26
N LEU A 791 -3.20 -0.65 -25.47
CA LEU A 791 -2.04 -1.46 -25.85
C LEU A 791 -2.27 -2.33 -27.10
N GLN A 792 -1.42 -2.25 -28.13
CA GLN A 792 -1.45 -3.17 -29.27
C GLN A 792 -0.24 -4.09 -29.28
N SER A 793 -0.42 -5.33 -29.73
CA SER A 793 0.69 -6.19 -30.11
C SER A 793 1.41 -5.57 -31.32
N GLY A 794 2.66 -5.14 -31.14
CA GLY A 794 3.54 -4.85 -32.26
C GLY A 794 3.74 -6.12 -33.08
N GLY A 795 3.33 -6.10 -34.34
CA GLY A 795 3.63 -7.17 -35.28
C GLY A 795 5.11 -7.11 -35.67
N ALA A 796 5.99 -7.69 -34.85
CA ALA A 796 7.33 -8.16 -35.22
C ALA A 796 7.94 -8.85 -34.00
N ALA A 797 8.47 -10.04 -34.22
CA ALA A 797 9.19 -10.84 -33.24
C ALA A 797 10.30 -10.03 -32.55
N ALA A 798 10.32 -10.08 -31.22
CA ALA A 798 11.54 -9.85 -30.46
C ALA A 798 11.62 -10.99 -29.43
N ARG A 799 12.51 -11.92 -29.72
CA ARG A 799 13.11 -12.84 -28.74
C ARG A 799 13.50 -12.00 -27.53
N ALA A 800 13.15 -12.48 -26.34
CA ALA A 800 13.61 -11.91 -25.09
C ALA A 800 15.14 -11.72 -25.14
N PRO A 801 15.70 -10.68 -24.51
CA PRO A 801 17.09 -10.76 -24.05
C PRO A 801 17.24 -11.93 -23.08
#